data_AF-A0A1C0S7N2-F1
#
_entry.id   AF-A0A1C0S7N2-F1
#
_cell.length_a   1.000
_cell.length_b   1.000
_cell.length_c   1.000
_cell.angle_alpha   90.00
_cell.angle_beta   90.00
_cell.angle_gamma   90.00
#
_symmetry.space_group_name_H-M   'P 1'
#
loop_
_entity.id
_entity.type
_entity.pdbx_description
1 polymer ?
#
loop_
_entity_poly.entity_id
_entity_poly.type
_entity_poly.pdbx_seq_one_letter_code
_entity_poly.pdbx_strand_id
1 'polypeptide(L)'
;MTMSDDFEKLGRMNPPKASAEARARALAVAMQSFDEAEKSSNTTQGSAHPVRQSSIFNRIWSPIMNRKLLAGSALATLLVVPAAAFLTLELTRNGAPFAESAQEIALKDEGKKEEARPKPEPQAAARKMAADERARQQEAKTADALASGSVEGEAAAPAAQADAMANSVARDSAAPMSAVDGAQPQMTYLPAPTVQEDLVAAPPENRERFGKAESNPVKSVATDPVSTFSVDVDTASYAFVRRSLMEGQMPERDAVRVEEMVNYFPYDWPRPVSATEPFKATVTVMPTPWNGGTRLMHVAIKGYDVVPAQAPKANLVFLIDVSGSMDEPDKLPLLKSAFRLLVEKLKPEDTVSIVTYAGNAGTVLEPTDVKDKAKILAAIDTLQPGGSTAGAQGIDAAYGLAEKAFVKGGVNRVMLATDGDFNVGPSSDEDLKRLIEEKRKSGIFLSVLGFGRGNYNDALMQTIAQNGNGTAAYIDTLAEAQKTLVEEAGSSLFPIAKDVKLQVEFNPAAIAEYRLIGYETRALKREDFNNDKVDAGDIGSGHSVTAIYEVTPVGSPAVLNDKLRYAEAQKPAAEASPHGGELAFLKIRYKKPDGDTSELMTTPVTEANAVPALGEASGDVRFSVAVAAFGQKLSGVSALSDYGYDAVIDLASGAKGADPFGYRGEFVNLVRLAKGLGGSRN
;
A
#
# COMPACT_ATOMS: atom_id res chain seq x y z
N MET A 1 -55.98 5.99 21.74
CA MET A 1 -55.42 4.80 22.40
C MET A 1 -54.23 4.34 21.58
N THR A 2 -53.11 4.08 22.24
CA THR A 2 -51.76 4.10 21.66
C THR A 2 -51.29 2.72 21.21
N MET A 3 -50.90 2.58 19.93
CA MET A 3 -50.28 1.35 19.40
C MET A 3 -48.79 1.19 19.78
N SER A 4 -48.21 2.11 20.54
CA SER A 4 -46.81 2.07 20.99
C SER A 4 -46.52 0.99 22.04
N ASP A 5 -47.49 0.69 22.90
CA ASP A 5 -47.26 -0.12 24.12
C ASP A 5 -47.04 -1.61 23.82
N ASP A 6 -47.57 -2.12 22.72
CA ASP A 6 -47.48 -3.56 22.42
C ASP A 6 -46.15 -3.95 21.76
N PHE A 7 -45.49 -3.02 21.05
CA PHE A 7 -44.11 -3.23 20.59
C PHE A 7 -43.09 -3.13 21.73
N GLU A 8 -43.27 -2.21 22.68
CA GLU A 8 -42.44 -2.17 23.90
C GLU A 8 -42.59 -3.44 24.76
N LYS A 9 -43.79 -4.02 24.83
CA LYS A 9 -44.02 -5.31 25.51
C LYS A 9 -43.28 -6.46 24.82
N LEU A 10 -43.33 -6.54 23.49
CA LEU A 10 -42.63 -7.59 22.73
C LEU A 10 -41.11 -7.49 22.90
N GLY A 11 -40.54 -6.28 22.88
CA GLY A 11 -39.10 -6.05 23.09
C GLY A 11 -38.58 -6.43 24.49
N ARG A 12 -39.47 -6.65 25.48
CA ARG A 12 -39.12 -7.02 26.86
C ARG A 12 -39.50 -8.46 27.24
N MET A 13 -40.03 -9.26 26.29
CA MET A 13 -40.31 -10.68 26.54
C MET A 13 -39.05 -11.53 26.37
N ASN A 14 -38.67 -12.24 27.43
CA ASN A 14 -37.63 -13.27 27.35
C ASN A 14 -38.26 -14.53 26.72
N PRO A 15 -37.75 -15.06 25.58
CA PRO A 15 -38.38 -16.19 24.92
C PRO A 15 -38.36 -17.44 25.82
N PRO A 16 -39.46 -18.24 25.86
CA PRO A 16 -39.51 -19.42 26.70
C PRO A 16 -38.43 -20.43 26.27
N LYS A 17 -37.73 -21.02 27.25
CA LYS A 17 -36.73 -22.06 26.97
C LYS A 17 -37.40 -23.19 26.18
N ALA A 18 -36.83 -23.54 25.02
CA ALA A 18 -37.34 -24.60 24.16
C ALA A 18 -37.59 -25.89 24.96
N SER A 19 -38.83 -26.40 24.93
CA SER A 19 -39.19 -27.61 25.66
C SER A 19 -38.39 -28.82 25.14
N ALA A 20 -38.18 -29.82 26.00
CA ALA A 20 -37.50 -31.05 25.60
C ALA A 20 -38.18 -31.72 24.39
N GLU A 21 -39.51 -31.64 24.31
CA GLU A 21 -40.32 -32.16 23.20
C GLU A 21 -40.14 -31.38 21.89
N ALA A 22 -39.89 -30.07 21.95
CA ALA A 22 -39.57 -29.27 20.76
C ALA A 22 -38.19 -29.66 20.21
N ARG A 23 -37.20 -29.86 21.10
CA ARG A 23 -35.87 -30.36 20.72
C ARG A 23 -35.91 -31.79 20.18
N ALA A 24 -36.67 -32.68 20.81
CA ALA A 24 -36.85 -34.05 20.35
C ALA A 24 -37.49 -34.11 18.95
N ARG A 25 -38.52 -33.29 18.68
CA ARG A 25 -39.12 -33.19 17.35
C ARG A 25 -38.16 -32.63 16.30
N ALA A 26 -37.42 -31.58 16.63
CA ALA A 26 -36.42 -31.02 15.71
C ALA A 26 -35.32 -32.04 15.38
N LEU A 27 -34.84 -32.79 16.37
CA LEU A 27 -33.83 -33.85 16.16
C LEU A 27 -34.37 -35.01 15.32
N ALA A 28 -35.62 -35.44 15.57
CA ALA A 28 -36.26 -36.52 14.80
C ALA A 28 -36.45 -36.13 13.33
N VAL A 29 -36.88 -34.89 13.05
CA VAL A 29 -36.98 -34.37 11.67
C VAL A 29 -35.61 -34.28 11.01
N ALA A 30 -34.58 -33.80 11.71
CA ALA A 30 -33.22 -33.74 11.18
C ALA A 30 -32.64 -35.13 10.85
N MET A 31 -32.87 -36.13 11.71
CA MET A 31 -32.49 -37.52 11.43
C MET A 31 -33.26 -38.09 10.24
N GLN A 32 -34.56 -37.83 10.12
CA GLN A 32 -35.35 -38.28 8.96
C GLN A 32 -34.81 -37.67 7.65
N SER A 33 -34.48 -36.38 7.63
CA SER A 33 -33.88 -35.73 6.46
C SER A 33 -32.48 -36.26 6.13
N PHE A 34 -31.70 -36.67 7.13
CA PHE A 34 -30.40 -37.33 6.94
C PHE A 34 -30.58 -38.72 6.31
N ASP A 35 -31.47 -39.54 6.86
CA ASP A 35 -31.81 -40.87 6.32
C ASP A 35 -32.34 -40.82 4.88
N GLU A 36 -33.12 -39.78 4.53
CA GLU A 36 -33.64 -39.55 3.17
C GLU A 36 -32.50 -39.11 2.21
N ALA A 37 -31.54 -38.31 2.69
CA ALA A 37 -30.35 -37.95 1.92
C ALA A 37 -29.44 -39.16 1.66
N GLU A 38 -29.17 -39.99 2.68
CA GLU A 38 -28.31 -41.18 2.57
C GLU A 38 -28.92 -42.23 1.62
N LYS A 39 -30.24 -42.46 1.69
CA LYS A 39 -30.96 -43.38 0.77
C LYS A 39 -31.01 -42.88 -0.68
N SER A 40 -30.67 -41.63 -0.95
CA SER A 40 -30.64 -41.05 -2.31
C SER A 40 -29.26 -41.09 -2.99
N SER A 41 -28.21 -41.56 -2.29
CA SER A 41 -26.87 -41.71 -2.89
C SER A 41 -26.74 -43.02 -3.69
N ASN A 42 -26.68 -42.91 -5.02
CA ASN A 42 -26.33 -44.04 -5.88
C ASN A 42 -24.83 -44.33 -5.81
N THR A 43 -24.45 -45.50 -5.28
CA THR A 43 -23.07 -45.99 -5.24
C THR A 43 -22.51 -46.21 -6.65
N THR A 44 -21.44 -45.50 -7.00
CA THR A 44 -20.71 -45.70 -8.26
C THR A 44 -19.82 -46.93 -8.17
N GLN A 45 -20.01 -47.93 -9.04
CA GLN A 45 -19.06 -49.03 -9.18
C GLN A 45 -17.80 -48.57 -9.93
N GLY A 46 -16.63 -48.85 -9.35
CA GLY A 46 -15.35 -48.54 -9.99
C GLY A 46 -15.03 -49.50 -11.15
N SER A 47 -14.38 -48.99 -12.18
CA SER A 47 -13.83 -49.78 -13.29
C SER A 47 -12.30 -49.79 -13.23
N ALA A 48 -11.71 -50.95 -13.53
CA ALA A 48 -10.27 -51.14 -13.49
C ALA A 48 -9.71 -51.26 -14.92
N HIS A 49 -9.15 -50.17 -15.46
CA HIS A 49 -7.92 -50.09 -16.30
C HIS A 49 -7.79 -48.66 -16.92
N PRO A 50 -6.56 -48.17 -17.18
CA PRO A 50 -6.34 -46.75 -17.49
C PRO A 50 -6.41 -46.43 -19.00
N VAL A 51 -7.19 -45.42 -19.38
CA VAL A 51 -7.17 -44.84 -20.74
C VAL A 51 -7.22 -43.31 -20.66
N ARG A 52 -6.22 -42.63 -21.25
CA ARG A 52 -6.20 -41.16 -21.43
C ARG A 52 -7.29 -40.73 -22.42
N GLN A 53 -8.11 -39.74 -22.07
CA GLN A 53 -8.88 -38.94 -23.03
C GLN A 53 -8.97 -37.46 -22.60
N SER A 54 -8.14 -36.61 -23.20
CA SER A 54 -8.25 -35.15 -23.13
C SER A 54 -8.21 -34.55 -24.54
N SER A 55 -9.40 -34.32 -25.12
CA SER A 55 -9.58 -33.52 -26.36
C SER A 55 -11.05 -33.23 -26.70
N ILE A 56 -11.99 -34.04 -26.22
CA ILE A 56 -13.42 -33.94 -26.61
C ILE A 56 -14.18 -32.85 -25.83
N PHE A 57 -13.91 -32.66 -24.53
CA PHE A 57 -14.67 -31.70 -23.70
C PHE A 57 -14.51 -30.23 -24.12
N ASN A 58 -13.31 -29.78 -24.51
CA ASN A 58 -13.07 -28.40 -24.97
C ASN A 58 -13.76 -28.06 -26.31
N ARG A 59 -14.20 -29.06 -27.09
CA ARG A 59 -14.86 -28.83 -28.39
C ARG A 59 -16.38 -28.71 -28.30
N ILE A 60 -16.98 -29.08 -27.16
CA ILE A 60 -18.44 -29.04 -26.94
C ILE A 60 -18.85 -27.82 -26.09
N TRP A 61 -17.99 -27.34 -25.19
CA TRP A 61 -18.32 -26.26 -24.25
C TRP A 61 -18.05 -24.83 -24.79
N SER A 62 -17.16 -24.66 -25.75
CA SER A 62 -16.82 -23.35 -26.33
C SER A 62 -17.93 -22.61 -27.13
N PRO A 63 -18.96 -23.26 -27.71
CA PRO A 63 -20.05 -22.53 -28.40
C PRO A 63 -21.24 -22.15 -27.50
N ILE A 64 -21.36 -22.74 -26.30
CA ILE A 64 -22.62 -22.70 -25.52
C ILE A 64 -22.70 -21.49 -24.57
N MET A 65 -21.57 -20.92 -24.12
CA MET A 65 -21.58 -19.73 -23.25
C MET A 65 -21.74 -18.39 -23.96
N ASN A 66 -21.75 -18.34 -25.30
CA ASN A 66 -21.70 -17.07 -26.05
C ASN A 66 -23.04 -16.57 -26.61
N ARG A 67 -24.19 -16.97 -26.02
CA ARG A 67 -25.52 -16.42 -26.37
C ARG A 67 -26.44 -16.18 -25.16
N LYS A 68 -26.48 -14.90 -24.78
CA LYS A 68 -27.50 -14.16 -24.00
C LYS A 68 -27.56 -14.38 -22.47
N LEU A 69 -27.48 -13.25 -21.74
CA LEU A 69 -28.56 -12.81 -20.85
C LEU A 69 -28.50 -11.28 -20.55
N LEU A 70 -28.89 -10.46 -21.53
CA LEU A 70 -29.36 -9.08 -21.29
C LEU A 70 -30.89 -9.12 -21.05
N ALA A 71 -31.31 -9.42 -19.82
CA ALA A 71 -32.74 -9.47 -19.46
C ALA A 71 -33.07 -9.23 -17.96
N GLY A 72 -32.15 -8.64 -17.18
CA GLY A 72 -32.32 -8.49 -15.72
C GLY A 72 -33.02 -7.20 -15.24
N SER A 73 -33.02 -6.13 -16.03
CA SER A 73 -33.32 -4.77 -15.55
C SER A 73 -34.78 -4.31 -15.69
N ALA A 74 -35.66 -5.08 -16.34
CA ALA A 74 -37.02 -4.65 -16.68
C ALA A 74 -38.11 -5.00 -15.63
N LEU A 75 -37.82 -5.87 -14.65
CA LEU A 75 -38.81 -6.36 -13.69
C LEU A 75 -38.85 -5.60 -12.36
N ALA A 76 -37.76 -4.95 -11.95
CA ALA A 76 -37.70 -4.18 -10.70
C ALA A 76 -38.52 -2.86 -10.77
N THR A 77 -38.57 -2.22 -11.94
CA THR A 77 -39.29 -0.95 -12.15
C THR A 77 -40.82 -1.11 -12.11
N LEU A 78 -41.35 -2.29 -12.42
CA LEU A 78 -42.79 -2.57 -12.44
C LEU A 78 -43.44 -2.70 -11.06
N LEU A 79 -42.65 -2.94 -9.99
CA LEU A 79 -43.18 -3.06 -8.62
C LEU A 79 -43.02 -1.76 -7.79
N VAL A 80 -41.98 -0.96 -8.04
CA VAL A 80 -41.71 0.26 -7.27
C VAL A 80 -42.71 1.38 -7.59
N VAL A 81 -43.06 1.56 -8.87
CA VAL A 81 -43.95 2.65 -9.31
C VAL A 81 -45.39 2.51 -8.77
N PRO A 82 -46.05 1.33 -8.79
CA PRO A 82 -47.37 1.17 -8.20
C PRO A 82 -47.38 1.35 -6.68
N ALA A 83 -46.35 0.90 -5.98
CA ALA A 83 -46.24 1.04 -4.52
C ALA A 83 -46.11 2.51 -4.10
N ALA A 84 -45.25 3.28 -4.77
CA ALA A 84 -45.13 4.71 -4.54
C ALA A 84 -46.44 5.47 -4.84
N ALA A 85 -47.10 5.15 -5.96
CA ALA A 85 -48.38 5.74 -6.32
C ALA A 85 -49.46 5.45 -5.27
N PHE A 86 -49.56 4.20 -4.80
CA PHE A 86 -50.50 3.81 -3.74
C PHE A 86 -50.25 4.59 -2.43
N LEU A 87 -48.99 4.72 -2.00
CA LEU A 87 -48.62 5.46 -0.80
C LEU A 87 -49.03 6.93 -0.88
N THR A 88 -48.80 7.58 -2.03
CA THR A 88 -49.23 8.98 -2.24
C THR A 88 -50.74 9.15 -2.29
N LEU A 89 -51.48 8.15 -2.78
CA LEU A 89 -52.95 8.15 -2.82
C LEU A 89 -53.58 7.95 -1.44
N GLU A 90 -52.98 7.14 -0.55
CA GLU A 90 -53.44 7.06 0.84
C GLU A 90 -53.16 8.36 1.61
N LEU A 91 -51.97 8.94 1.46
CA LEU A 91 -51.59 10.20 2.12
C LEU A 91 -52.49 11.38 1.70
N THR A 92 -52.98 11.39 0.45
CA THR A 92 -53.93 12.41 -0.03
C THR A 92 -55.39 12.12 0.33
N ARG A 93 -55.78 10.85 0.55
CA ARG A 93 -57.15 10.49 0.97
C ARG A 93 -57.38 10.66 2.47
N ASN A 94 -56.36 10.40 3.29
CA ASN A 94 -56.48 10.34 4.75
C ASN A 94 -56.02 11.63 5.47
N GLY A 95 -56.05 12.78 4.78
CA GLY A 95 -55.98 14.13 5.36
C GLY A 95 -54.91 14.33 6.44
N ALA A 96 -53.67 14.60 6.03
CA ALA A 96 -52.55 14.79 6.95
C ALA A 96 -52.84 15.81 8.08
N PRO A 97 -52.74 15.41 9.36
CA PRO A 97 -52.72 16.36 10.47
C PRO A 97 -51.33 16.99 10.64
N PHE A 98 -51.29 18.09 11.40
CA PHE A 98 -50.11 18.86 11.84
C PHE A 98 -49.56 19.91 10.87
N ALA A 99 -50.26 21.04 10.91
CA ALA A 99 -49.68 22.36 10.72
C ALA A 99 -48.72 22.74 11.87
N GLU A 100 -48.09 23.91 11.73
CA GLU A 100 -47.07 24.49 12.61
C GLU A 100 -47.45 24.58 14.10
N SER A 101 -46.45 24.42 14.97
CA SER A 101 -46.30 25.27 16.15
C SER A 101 -44.83 25.42 16.54
N ALA A 102 -44.37 26.67 16.62
CA ALA A 102 -43.11 27.00 17.27
C ALA A 102 -43.31 26.98 18.79
N GLN A 103 -42.32 26.48 19.54
CA GLN A 103 -42.28 26.75 20.98
C GLN A 103 -40.85 26.79 21.52
N GLU A 104 -40.48 27.97 22.02
CA GLU A 104 -39.30 28.17 22.85
C GLU A 104 -39.34 27.26 24.08
N ILE A 105 -38.19 26.71 24.46
CA ILE A 105 -37.98 26.21 25.83
C ILE A 105 -37.04 27.21 26.51
N ALA A 106 -37.64 28.06 27.33
CA ALA A 106 -36.93 29.07 28.11
C ALA A 106 -36.03 28.42 29.19
N LEU A 107 -34.97 29.13 29.56
CA LEU A 107 -34.15 28.77 30.71
C LEU A 107 -34.99 28.77 31.99
N LYS A 108 -34.69 27.85 32.90
CA LYS A 108 -35.01 28.00 34.32
C LYS A 108 -33.76 27.84 35.18
N ASP A 109 -33.46 28.93 35.87
CA ASP A 109 -32.43 29.08 36.87
C ASP A 109 -32.95 28.56 38.22
N GLU A 110 -32.21 27.63 38.86
CA GLU A 110 -32.31 27.39 40.29
C GLU A 110 -30.94 27.12 40.92
N GLY A 111 -30.58 28.00 41.86
CA GLY A 111 -30.17 27.51 43.19
C GLY A 111 -28.68 27.33 43.46
N LYS A 112 -27.97 28.44 43.65
CA LYS A 112 -26.69 28.51 44.38
C LYS A 112 -26.66 27.62 45.65
N LYS A 113 -25.49 27.03 45.92
CA LYS A 113 -24.86 27.07 47.25
C LYS A 113 -23.34 27.33 47.13
N GLU A 114 -22.86 28.33 47.86
CA GLU A 114 -21.47 28.49 48.31
C GLU A 114 -21.06 27.28 49.20
N GLU A 115 -19.80 26.95 49.50
CA GLU A 115 -18.49 27.65 49.45
C GLU A 115 -17.41 26.60 49.05
N ALA A 116 -16.12 26.84 48.77
CA ALA A 116 -15.25 28.03 48.91
C ALA A 116 -14.07 28.01 47.90
N ARG A 117 -13.15 28.99 48.03
CA ARG A 117 -11.80 28.97 47.46
C ARG A 117 -10.78 29.38 48.53
N PRO A 118 -9.61 28.74 48.65
CA PRO A 118 -8.42 29.38 49.22
C PRO A 118 -7.68 30.19 48.14
N LYS A 119 -7.18 31.38 48.51
CA LYS A 119 -6.22 32.18 47.73
C LYS A 119 -4.78 31.71 48.02
N PRO A 120 -3.78 32.05 47.17
CA PRO A 120 -2.41 31.51 47.25
C PRO A 120 -1.43 32.41 48.03
N GLU A 121 -0.36 31.83 48.56
CA GLU A 121 0.98 32.41 48.86
C GLU A 121 1.86 31.33 49.58
N PRO A 122 3.21 31.47 49.73
CA PRO A 122 4.21 31.61 48.67
C PRO A 122 5.46 30.70 48.82
N GLN A 123 6.29 30.65 47.76
CA GLN A 123 7.74 30.39 47.72
C GLN A 123 8.41 29.40 48.72
N ALA A 124 8.75 28.18 48.27
CA ALA A 124 9.79 27.35 48.91
C ALA A 124 10.43 26.27 47.97
N ALA A 125 10.98 26.64 46.80
CA ALA A 125 11.65 25.67 45.91
C ALA A 125 12.91 26.19 45.18
N ALA A 126 13.51 27.30 45.62
CA ALA A 126 14.75 27.84 45.06
C ALA A 126 15.97 27.46 45.94
N ARG A 127 16.29 26.16 46.05
CA ARG A 127 17.51 25.65 46.74
C ARG A 127 17.82 24.17 46.44
N LYS A 128 17.98 23.81 45.16
CA LYS A 128 18.66 22.57 44.74
C LYS A 128 19.27 22.57 43.32
N MET A 129 19.44 23.75 42.72
CA MET A 129 20.22 23.97 41.50
C MET A 129 21.43 24.84 41.83
N ALA A 130 22.47 24.24 42.42
CA ALA A 130 23.75 24.89 42.75
C ALA A 130 24.90 23.89 43.03
N ALA A 131 24.75 22.62 42.66
CA ALA A 131 25.68 21.54 43.06
C ALA A 131 26.27 20.75 41.88
N ASP A 132 25.51 20.44 40.83
CA ASP A 132 25.99 19.64 39.68
C ASP A 132 26.47 20.46 38.47
N GLU A 133 26.42 21.79 38.54
CA GLU A 133 26.98 22.67 37.51
C GLU A 133 28.50 22.86 37.66
N ARG A 134 29.11 22.27 38.70
CA ARG A 134 30.57 22.23 38.92
C ARG A 134 31.26 20.96 38.41
N ALA A 135 30.52 20.01 37.84
CA ALA A 135 31.07 18.77 37.25
C ALA A 135 31.19 18.82 35.70
N ARG A 136 30.85 19.94 35.05
CA ARG A 136 30.86 20.08 33.58
C ARG A 136 31.75 21.21 33.01
N GLN A 137 32.66 21.75 33.83
CA GLN A 137 33.64 22.77 33.40
C GLN A 137 35.08 22.37 33.75
N GLN A 138 35.39 21.07 33.67
CA GLN A 138 36.74 20.58 33.92
C GLN A 138 37.14 19.40 33.01
N GLU A 139 36.86 19.52 31.71
CA GLU A 139 37.47 18.63 30.69
C GLU A 139 37.52 19.30 29.30
N ALA A 140 38.24 20.43 29.22
CA ALA A 140 38.67 21.00 27.95
C ALA A 140 40.00 21.78 28.10
N LYS A 141 41.00 21.34 27.34
CA LYS A 141 42.29 22.02 27.02
C LYS A 141 43.45 21.97 28.03
N THR A 142 44.29 20.94 27.85
CA THR A 142 45.73 21.09 27.52
C THR A 142 46.10 19.93 26.57
N ALA A 143 46.35 20.23 25.29
CA ALA A 143 47.68 20.34 24.66
C ALA A 143 48.34 18.95 24.46
N ASP A 144 48.32 18.34 23.27
CA ASP A 144 49.00 18.71 22.01
C ASP A 144 50.51 18.41 22.01
N ALA A 145 50.92 17.33 21.30
CA ALA A 145 52.24 17.12 20.68
C ALA A 145 52.32 15.76 19.93
N LEU A 146 53.21 15.69 18.93
CA LEU A 146 53.61 14.54 18.09
C LEU A 146 52.66 14.22 16.90
N ALA A 147 52.83 14.90 15.76
CA ALA A 147 53.82 14.63 14.68
C ALA A 147 53.35 13.52 13.71
N SER A 148 52.80 13.85 12.54
CA SER A 148 53.52 14.20 11.29
C SER A 148 54.41 13.08 10.74
N GLY A 149 53.92 12.40 9.69
CA GLY A 149 54.65 11.37 8.95
C GLY A 149 54.20 11.35 7.48
N SER A 150 54.96 12.07 6.64
CA SER A 150 54.80 12.15 5.19
C SER A 150 55.43 10.96 4.47
N VAL A 151 54.81 10.45 3.41
CA VAL A 151 55.50 9.70 2.35
C VAL A 151 54.91 10.09 0.99
N GLU A 152 55.73 10.69 0.13
CA GLU A 152 55.46 10.83 -1.31
C GLU A 152 55.84 9.53 -2.03
N GLY A 153 55.13 9.18 -3.10
CA GLY A 153 55.40 8.00 -3.93
C GLY A 153 55.02 8.28 -5.38
N GLU A 154 56.03 8.45 -6.23
CA GLU A 154 55.94 8.92 -7.61
C GLU A 154 55.75 7.77 -8.63
N ALA A 155 55.36 8.13 -9.87
CA ALA A 155 55.40 7.34 -11.11
C ALA A 155 54.39 6.17 -11.27
N ALA A 156 53.93 5.82 -12.48
CA ALA A 156 53.86 6.52 -13.76
C ALA A 156 52.84 5.81 -14.68
N ALA A 157 52.42 6.46 -15.77
CA ALA A 157 51.64 5.83 -16.85
C ALA A 157 52.50 4.84 -17.68
N PRO A 158 51.88 4.05 -18.56
CA PRO A 158 51.95 4.47 -19.97
C PRO A 158 50.62 4.32 -20.75
N ALA A 159 50.62 4.87 -21.96
CA ALA A 159 49.48 4.89 -22.87
C ALA A 159 49.67 3.99 -24.11
N ALA A 160 48.53 3.58 -24.68
CA ALA A 160 48.24 3.36 -26.10
C ALA A 160 49.30 2.80 -27.08
N GLN A 161 48.97 1.65 -27.66
CA GLN A 161 49.07 1.28 -29.08
C GLN A 161 47.95 0.23 -29.31
N ALA A 162 46.94 0.37 -30.18
CA ALA A 162 46.96 0.70 -31.60
C ALA A 162 47.70 -0.36 -32.44
N ASP A 163 46.94 -1.32 -32.97
CA ASP A 163 47.08 -1.64 -34.40
C ASP A 163 45.81 -2.28 -34.98
N ALA A 164 45.60 -2.06 -36.26
CA ALA A 164 44.49 -2.61 -37.03
C ALA A 164 45.03 -3.46 -38.18
N MET A 165 44.31 -4.51 -38.57
CA MET A 165 44.28 -4.88 -39.99
C MET A 165 43.03 -5.70 -40.34
N ALA A 166 42.41 -5.34 -41.45
CA ALA A 166 41.32 -6.06 -42.09
C ALA A 166 41.83 -6.79 -43.33
N ASN A 167 41.26 -7.98 -43.61
CA ASN A 167 40.91 -8.50 -44.94
C ASN A 167 40.46 -9.98 -44.79
N SER A 168 39.32 -10.42 -45.34
CA SER A 168 39.10 -10.85 -46.74
C SER A 168 39.99 -12.06 -47.13
N VAL A 169 39.55 -13.12 -47.80
CA VAL A 169 38.49 -13.27 -48.82
C VAL A 169 37.82 -14.65 -48.72
N ALA A 170 36.68 -14.77 -49.39
CA ALA A 170 35.77 -15.91 -49.48
C ALA A 170 36.27 -17.21 -50.19
N ARG A 171 35.44 -18.25 -50.00
CA ARG A 171 34.87 -19.20 -51.00
C ARG A 171 35.54 -20.55 -51.33
N ASP A 172 34.61 -21.51 -51.44
CA ASP A 172 34.51 -22.68 -52.31
C ASP A 172 35.57 -23.77 -52.30
N SER A 173 35.12 -24.99 -52.03
CA SER A 173 34.86 -25.95 -53.12
C SER A 173 33.97 -27.12 -52.67
N ALA A 174 32.90 -27.38 -53.41
CA ALA A 174 32.12 -28.62 -53.37
C ALA A 174 32.26 -29.36 -54.71
N ALA A 175 32.22 -30.70 -54.70
CA ALA A 175 31.89 -31.59 -55.85
C ALA A 175 32.25 -33.06 -55.53
N PRO A 176 31.72 -34.07 -56.26
CA PRO A 176 30.33 -34.22 -56.70
C PRO A 176 29.81 -35.69 -56.53
N MET A 177 28.54 -35.94 -56.86
CA MET A 177 27.97 -37.29 -57.00
C MET A 177 27.98 -37.81 -58.44
N SER A 178 27.82 -39.14 -58.60
CA SER A 178 27.23 -39.84 -59.76
C SER A 178 26.91 -41.29 -59.36
N ALA A 179 26.01 -42.06 -59.98
CA ALA A 179 24.75 -41.82 -60.71
C ALA A 179 24.19 -43.22 -61.11
N VAL A 180 22.88 -43.49 -60.96
CA VAL A 180 22.18 -44.57 -61.70
C VAL A 180 20.74 -44.13 -62.00
N ASP A 181 20.25 -44.52 -63.18
CA ASP A 181 19.05 -44.06 -63.86
C ASP A 181 17.81 -44.96 -63.63
N GLY A 182 16.59 -44.45 -63.87
CA GLY A 182 15.33 -45.18 -63.69
C GLY A 182 14.08 -44.33 -64.00
N ALA A 183 13.23 -44.78 -64.91
CA ALA A 183 12.37 -43.88 -65.71
C ALA A 183 10.87 -43.77 -65.31
N GLN A 184 10.36 -42.53 -65.36
CA GLN A 184 8.96 -42.08 -65.58
C GLN A 184 7.86 -42.42 -64.53
N PRO A 185 6.72 -41.68 -64.48
CA PRO A 185 6.36 -40.43 -65.17
C PRO A 185 6.13 -39.24 -64.21
N GLN A 186 5.94 -38.04 -64.78
CA GLN A 186 5.66 -36.83 -64.00
C GLN A 186 4.27 -36.83 -63.34
N MET A 187 4.23 -36.47 -62.05
CA MET A 187 3.08 -35.87 -61.38
C MET A 187 3.46 -34.46 -60.96
N THR A 188 2.76 -33.46 -61.49
CA THR A 188 2.96 -32.05 -61.13
C THR A 188 2.44 -31.79 -59.72
N TYR A 189 3.25 -32.10 -58.70
CA TYR A 189 3.05 -31.55 -57.37
C TYR A 189 3.37 -30.05 -57.43
N LEU A 190 2.31 -29.24 -57.55
CA LEU A 190 2.37 -27.89 -57.01
C LEU A 190 2.79 -28.01 -55.54
N PRO A 191 3.87 -27.36 -55.09
CA PRO A 191 4.14 -27.30 -53.66
C PRO A 191 2.92 -26.63 -53.03
N ALA A 192 2.25 -27.33 -52.12
CA ALA A 192 1.25 -26.70 -51.28
C ALA A 192 1.91 -25.49 -50.62
N PRO A 193 1.29 -24.30 -50.63
CA PRO A 193 1.88 -23.15 -49.98
C PRO A 193 2.10 -23.54 -48.52
N THR A 194 3.36 -23.58 -48.11
CA THR A 194 3.70 -23.53 -46.68
C THR A 194 3.25 -22.16 -46.22
N VAL A 195 1.98 -22.08 -45.82
CA VAL A 195 1.55 -21.12 -44.82
C VAL A 195 2.40 -21.47 -43.60
N GLN A 196 3.55 -20.81 -43.48
CA GLN A 196 3.97 -20.31 -42.20
C GLN A 196 2.82 -19.40 -41.78
N GLU A 197 1.83 -19.99 -41.11
CA GLU A 197 1.11 -19.25 -40.10
C GLU A 197 2.19 -18.79 -39.14
N ASP A 198 2.65 -17.56 -39.34
CA ASP A 198 3.14 -16.74 -38.24
C ASP A 198 1.99 -16.72 -37.24
N LEU A 199 1.98 -17.74 -36.38
CA LEU A 199 1.32 -17.74 -35.09
C LEU A 199 2.01 -16.63 -34.29
N VAL A 200 1.65 -15.39 -34.64
CA VAL A 200 1.74 -14.25 -33.76
C VAL A 200 0.95 -14.68 -32.54
N ALA A 201 1.67 -15.20 -31.54
CA ALA A 201 1.10 -15.61 -30.28
C ALA A 201 0.26 -14.42 -29.83
N ALA A 202 -1.05 -14.64 -29.62
CA ALA A 202 -1.92 -13.57 -29.17
C ALA A 202 -1.25 -12.94 -27.95
N PRO A 203 -1.04 -11.60 -27.93
CA PRO A 203 -0.36 -10.97 -26.81
C PRO A 203 -1.08 -11.41 -25.53
N PRO A 204 -0.33 -11.86 -24.50
CA PRO A 204 -0.93 -12.43 -23.31
C PRO A 204 -1.99 -11.48 -22.77
N GLU A 205 -3.21 -11.99 -22.53
CA GLU A 205 -4.30 -11.16 -22.01
C GLU A 205 -3.83 -10.52 -20.71
N ASN A 206 -3.73 -9.18 -20.68
CA ASN A 206 -3.48 -8.51 -19.43
C ASN A 206 -4.74 -8.62 -18.55
N ARG A 207 -4.62 -9.29 -17.39
CA ARG A 207 -5.68 -9.43 -16.39
C ARG A 207 -5.31 -8.76 -15.07
N GLU A 208 -4.27 -7.91 -15.09
CA GLU A 208 -3.90 -7.03 -13.99
C GLU A 208 -5.08 -6.14 -13.58
N ARG A 209 -5.20 -5.86 -12.28
CA ARG A 209 -6.34 -5.10 -11.72
C ARG A 209 -5.86 -4.05 -10.74
N PHE A 210 -6.08 -2.79 -11.11
CA PHE A 210 -5.77 -1.63 -10.26
C PHE A 210 -7.05 -1.01 -9.70
N GLY A 211 -6.96 -0.47 -8.49
CA GLY A 211 -8.03 0.31 -7.89
C GLY A 211 -8.23 1.63 -8.64
N LYS A 212 -9.47 1.98 -9.00
CA LYS A 212 -9.77 3.26 -9.64
C LYS A 212 -9.87 4.36 -8.59
N ALA A 213 -9.01 5.36 -8.70
CA ALA A 213 -9.02 6.54 -7.86
C ALA A 213 -8.90 7.80 -8.73
N GLU A 214 -9.89 8.69 -8.67
CA GLU A 214 -9.78 10.02 -9.29
C GLU A 214 -8.86 10.88 -8.42
N SER A 215 -7.95 11.62 -9.06
CA SER A 215 -7.01 12.50 -8.35
C SER A 215 -7.73 13.48 -7.44
N ASN A 216 -7.17 13.71 -6.25
CA ASN A 216 -7.79 14.56 -5.24
C ASN A 216 -8.24 15.93 -5.80
N PRO A 217 -9.47 16.40 -5.51
CA PRO A 217 -9.95 17.69 -5.99
C PRO A 217 -9.28 18.86 -5.24
N VAL A 218 -9.31 20.05 -5.83
CA VAL A 218 -8.99 21.29 -5.14
C VAL A 218 -10.13 21.65 -4.19
N LYS A 219 -9.82 21.80 -2.90
CA LYS A 219 -10.76 22.11 -1.82
C LYS A 219 -10.63 23.56 -1.37
N SER A 220 -11.76 24.21 -1.12
CA SER A 220 -11.79 25.54 -0.50
C SER A 220 -11.63 25.44 1.02
N VAL A 221 -10.65 26.16 1.58
CA VAL A 221 -10.38 26.21 3.03
C VAL A 221 -11.55 26.87 3.80
N ALA A 222 -12.30 27.77 3.15
CA ALA A 222 -13.46 28.41 3.77
C ALA A 222 -14.60 27.43 4.09
N THR A 223 -14.67 26.28 3.40
CA THR A 223 -15.73 25.27 3.57
C THR A 223 -15.21 23.95 4.14
N ASP A 224 -14.02 23.49 3.73
CA ASP A 224 -13.42 22.23 4.16
C ASP A 224 -11.93 22.42 4.50
N PRO A 225 -11.59 23.09 5.62
CA PRO A 225 -10.21 23.44 5.97
C PRO A 225 -9.34 22.25 6.40
N VAL A 226 -9.86 21.02 6.45
CA VAL A 226 -9.18 19.90 7.12
C VAL A 226 -8.96 18.71 6.18
N SER A 227 -7.69 18.35 6.01
CA SER A 227 -7.26 17.10 5.37
C SER A 227 -6.88 16.09 6.45
N THR A 228 -7.37 14.85 6.34
CA THR A 228 -7.01 13.73 7.24
C THR A 228 -6.68 12.49 6.39
N PHE A 229 -5.60 11.79 6.72
CA PHE A 229 -5.14 10.60 5.98
C PHE A 229 -4.31 9.67 6.87
N SER A 230 -4.19 8.40 6.46
CA SER A 230 -3.35 7.40 7.11
C SER A 230 -1.87 7.50 6.70
N VAL A 231 -0.98 6.97 7.53
CA VAL A 231 0.46 6.85 7.22
C VAL A 231 0.79 5.65 6.33
N ASP A 232 -0.20 4.80 6.10
CA ASP A 232 -0.08 3.51 5.43
C ASP A 232 0.15 3.67 3.93
N VAL A 233 1.42 3.75 3.54
CA VAL A 233 1.86 3.95 2.16
C VAL A 233 2.69 2.75 1.73
N ASP A 234 2.13 1.94 0.83
CA ASP A 234 2.87 0.90 0.13
C ASP A 234 3.84 1.52 -0.88
N THR A 235 4.69 0.72 -1.52
CA THR A 235 5.66 1.20 -2.53
C THR A 235 5.56 0.48 -3.87
N ALA A 236 4.57 -0.42 -4.01
CA ALA A 236 4.38 -1.31 -5.15
C ALA A 236 4.18 -0.57 -6.49
N SER A 237 3.47 0.57 -6.49
CA SER A 237 3.22 1.35 -7.71
C SER A 237 4.52 1.81 -8.39
N TYR A 238 5.58 2.13 -7.64
CA TYR A 238 6.86 2.51 -8.25
C TYR A 238 7.51 1.36 -9.01
N ALA A 239 7.56 0.17 -8.40
CA ALA A 239 8.12 -1.02 -9.04
C ALA A 239 7.30 -1.41 -10.28
N PHE A 240 5.97 -1.28 -10.24
CA PHE A 240 5.13 -1.49 -11.43
C PHE A 240 5.45 -0.48 -12.54
N VAL A 241 5.48 0.82 -12.23
CA VAL A 241 5.83 1.90 -13.17
C VAL A 241 7.22 1.70 -13.78
N ARG A 242 8.22 1.38 -12.96
CA ARG A 242 9.57 1.02 -13.42
C ARG A 242 9.50 -0.10 -14.45
N ARG A 243 8.85 -1.21 -14.09
CA ARG A 243 8.78 -2.40 -14.94
C ARG A 243 8.07 -2.10 -16.26
N SER A 244 6.97 -1.36 -16.27
CA SER A 244 6.28 -0.96 -17.51
C SER A 244 7.22 -0.20 -18.44
N LEU A 245 7.91 0.82 -17.92
CA LEU A 245 8.80 1.69 -18.68
C LEU A 245 10.06 0.96 -19.18
N MET A 246 10.63 0.06 -18.37
CA MET A 246 11.77 -0.78 -18.76
C MET A 246 11.44 -1.77 -19.87
N GLU A 247 10.20 -2.25 -19.94
CA GLU A 247 9.69 -3.10 -21.03
C GLU A 247 9.20 -2.28 -22.24
N GLY A 248 9.42 -0.96 -22.26
CA GLY A 248 9.08 -0.09 -23.39
C GLY A 248 7.60 0.26 -23.50
N GLN A 249 6.84 0.19 -22.40
CA GLN A 249 5.42 0.50 -22.35
C GLN A 249 5.11 1.64 -21.37
N MET A 250 4.12 2.48 -21.70
CA MET A 250 3.60 3.44 -20.73
C MET A 250 2.73 2.69 -19.71
N PRO A 251 2.88 2.94 -18.39
CA PRO A 251 2.04 2.32 -17.37
C PRO A 251 0.57 2.74 -17.54
N GLU A 252 -0.34 1.89 -17.06
CA GLU A 252 -1.75 2.24 -16.93
C GLU A 252 -1.92 3.36 -15.88
N ARG A 253 -2.81 4.32 -16.13
CA ARG A 253 -2.98 5.49 -15.24
C ARG A 253 -3.41 5.09 -13.83
N ASP A 254 -4.30 4.10 -13.73
CA ASP A 254 -4.84 3.61 -12.47
C ASP A 254 -3.77 2.84 -11.64
N ALA A 255 -2.66 2.42 -12.27
CA ALA A 255 -1.51 1.79 -11.59
C ALA A 255 -0.53 2.82 -10.97
N VAL A 256 -0.73 4.12 -11.19
CA VAL A 256 0.18 5.20 -10.79
C VAL A 256 -0.36 5.90 -9.54
N ARG A 257 0.17 5.53 -8.37
CA ARG A 257 -0.15 6.13 -7.08
C ARG A 257 0.99 7.03 -6.63
N VAL A 258 0.74 8.34 -6.64
CA VAL A 258 1.80 9.35 -6.52
C VAL A 258 2.45 9.31 -5.14
N GLU A 259 1.68 9.02 -4.10
CA GLU A 259 2.17 8.83 -2.73
C GLU A 259 3.15 7.67 -2.61
N GLU A 260 2.88 6.53 -3.27
CA GLU A 260 3.76 5.35 -3.23
C GLU A 260 5.05 5.61 -4.00
N MET A 261 4.96 6.29 -5.14
CA MET A 261 6.14 6.73 -5.89
C MET A 261 7.00 7.68 -5.07
N VAL A 262 6.40 8.69 -4.43
CA VAL A 262 7.11 9.65 -3.59
C VAL A 262 7.79 8.95 -2.42
N ASN A 263 7.10 8.02 -1.74
CA ASN A 263 7.63 7.32 -0.56
C ASN A 263 8.50 6.10 -0.87
N TYR A 264 8.68 5.74 -2.15
CA TYR A 264 9.60 4.68 -2.56
C TYR A 264 11.05 4.94 -2.15
N PHE A 265 11.49 6.21 -2.12
CA PHE A 265 12.91 6.55 -2.00
C PHE A 265 13.38 6.74 -0.55
N PRO A 266 14.62 6.32 -0.23
CA PRO A 266 15.24 6.67 1.05
C PRO A 266 15.58 8.17 1.06
N TYR A 267 14.94 8.91 1.97
CA TYR A 267 15.27 10.31 2.28
C TYR A 267 15.90 10.40 3.68
N ASP A 268 16.91 11.27 3.84
CA ASP A 268 17.56 11.53 5.13
C ASP A 268 16.82 12.65 5.89
N TRP A 269 15.53 12.41 6.13
CA TRP A 269 14.73 13.30 6.96
C TRP A 269 15.28 13.37 8.39
N PRO A 270 15.28 14.55 9.04
CA PRO A 270 15.75 14.69 10.41
C PRO A 270 15.06 13.71 11.36
N ARG A 271 15.85 12.89 12.06
CA ARG A 271 15.37 11.93 13.08
C ARG A 271 14.96 12.65 14.38
N PRO A 272 14.01 12.09 15.16
CA PRO A 272 13.78 12.51 16.54
C PRO A 272 15.01 12.27 17.41
N VAL A 273 15.14 13.02 18.51
CA VAL A 273 16.32 12.97 19.40
C VAL A 273 16.26 11.88 20.48
N SER A 274 15.08 11.31 20.72
CA SER A 274 14.84 10.32 21.77
C SER A 274 13.53 9.56 21.54
N ALA A 275 13.46 8.30 21.96
CA ALA A 275 12.27 7.45 21.79
C ALA A 275 11.01 7.91 22.57
N THR A 276 11.09 8.97 23.39
CA THR A 276 9.92 9.62 24.00
C THR A 276 9.13 10.45 22.99
N GLU A 277 9.77 10.91 21.92
CA GLU A 277 9.13 11.51 20.75
C GLU A 277 9.31 10.51 19.60
N PRO A 278 8.33 9.62 19.32
CA PRO A 278 8.54 8.54 18.36
C PRO A 278 8.78 9.03 16.93
N PHE A 279 8.40 10.28 16.65
CA PHE A 279 8.40 10.89 15.34
C PHE A 279 9.00 12.29 15.37
N LYS A 280 9.64 12.68 14.25
CA LYS A 280 9.93 14.08 13.96
C LYS A 280 9.28 14.50 12.66
N ALA A 281 8.45 15.54 12.73
CA ALA A 281 7.89 16.20 11.57
C ALA A 281 8.85 17.26 11.04
N THR A 282 8.98 17.35 9.71
CA THR A 282 9.73 18.38 9.00
C THR A 282 8.82 18.96 7.93
N VAL A 283 8.49 20.26 8.05
CA VAL A 283 7.61 20.96 7.11
C VAL A 283 8.39 22.03 6.35
N THR A 284 8.24 22.04 5.03
CA THR A 284 8.85 23.02 4.12
C THR A 284 7.79 23.56 3.17
N VAL A 285 7.69 24.89 3.06
CA VAL A 285 6.81 25.59 2.11
C VAL A 285 7.66 26.20 1.00
N MET A 286 7.24 26.11 -0.24
CA MET A 286 8.02 26.59 -1.40
C MET A 286 7.10 26.92 -2.59
N PRO A 287 7.54 27.71 -3.59
CA PRO A 287 6.77 27.92 -4.82
C PRO A 287 6.54 26.61 -5.59
N THR A 288 5.36 26.43 -6.17
CA THR A 288 5.05 25.28 -7.04
C THR A 288 5.71 25.43 -8.40
N PRO A 289 6.45 24.42 -8.92
CA PRO A 289 7.17 24.55 -10.19
C PRO A 289 6.30 24.39 -11.45
N TRP A 290 5.10 23.78 -11.33
CA TRP A 290 4.16 23.57 -12.45
C TRP A 290 2.93 24.50 -12.44
N ASN A 291 2.66 25.22 -11.35
CA ASN A 291 1.49 26.09 -11.23
C ASN A 291 1.86 27.44 -10.60
N GLY A 292 1.83 28.51 -11.39
CA GLY A 292 2.19 29.85 -10.95
C GLY A 292 1.17 30.43 -9.98
N GLY A 293 1.63 30.95 -8.84
CA GLY A 293 0.75 31.53 -7.82
C GLY A 293 0.24 30.55 -6.77
N THR A 294 0.55 29.25 -6.88
CA THR A 294 0.39 28.29 -5.77
C THR A 294 1.75 28.02 -5.08
N ARG A 295 1.69 27.42 -3.90
CA ARG A 295 2.85 26.94 -3.14
C ARG A 295 2.70 25.45 -2.89
N LEU A 296 3.81 24.74 -2.74
CA LEU A 296 3.84 23.39 -2.18
C LEU A 296 4.11 23.49 -0.67
N MET A 297 3.32 22.78 0.14
CA MET A 297 3.62 22.48 1.54
C MET A 297 3.99 20.99 1.63
N HIS A 298 5.28 20.73 1.77
CA HIS A 298 5.86 19.40 1.92
C HIS A 298 5.93 19.04 3.42
N VAL A 299 5.31 17.93 3.81
CA VAL A 299 5.30 17.39 5.17
C VAL A 299 5.99 16.03 5.16
N ALA A 300 7.15 15.95 5.80
CA ALA A 300 7.86 14.70 6.04
C ALA A 300 7.79 14.30 7.51
N ILE A 301 7.64 13.00 7.78
CA ILE A 301 7.76 12.40 9.11
C ILE A 301 8.87 11.35 9.06
N LYS A 302 9.70 11.31 10.10
CA LYS A 302 10.71 10.25 10.32
C LYS A 302 10.52 9.62 11.69
N GLY A 303 10.45 8.30 11.73
CA GLY A 303 10.53 7.51 12.97
C GLY A 303 11.94 7.46 13.57
N TYR A 304 12.06 7.12 14.85
CA TYR A 304 13.37 6.74 15.42
C TYR A 304 13.83 5.37 14.90
N ASP A 305 15.15 5.16 14.89
CA ASP A 305 15.76 3.87 14.58
C ASP A 305 15.86 3.02 15.85
N VAL A 306 15.27 1.82 15.84
CA VAL A 306 15.55 0.76 16.83
C VAL A 306 16.93 0.21 16.52
N VAL A 307 17.86 0.33 17.47
CA VAL A 307 19.23 -0.19 17.30
C VAL A 307 19.16 -1.71 17.06
N PRO A 308 19.80 -2.28 16.01
CA PRO A 308 19.64 -3.70 15.66
C PRO A 308 19.92 -4.70 16.78
N ALA A 309 20.83 -4.37 17.71
CA ALA A 309 21.12 -5.19 18.90
C ALA A 309 19.97 -5.25 19.94
N GLN A 310 18.97 -4.38 19.83
CA GLN A 310 17.76 -4.34 20.66
C GLN A 310 16.51 -4.81 19.89
N ALA A 311 16.63 -5.18 18.61
CA ALA A 311 15.51 -5.64 17.81
C ALA A 311 14.93 -6.95 18.40
N PRO A 312 13.61 -7.06 18.61
CA PRO A 312 12.98 -8.25 19.20
C PRO A 312 13.15 -9.49 18.32
N LYS A 313 13.04 -10.70 18.88
CA LYS A 313 13.09 -11.96 18.12
C LYS A 313 11.92 -12.01 17.12
N ALA A 314 12.19 -12.50 15.91
CA ALA A 314 11.20 -12.72 14.86
C ALA A 314 10.83 -14.21 14.69
N ASN A 315 9.58 -14.43 14.30
CA ASN A 315 9.01 -15.70 13.87
C ASN A 315 8.28 -15.43 12.54
N LEU A 316 8.87 -15.90 11.45
CA LEU A 316 8.41 -15.64 10.09
C LEU A 316 7.91 -16.93 9.44
N VAL A 317 6.70 -16.90 8.88
CA VAL A 317 6.14 -18.01 8.11
C VAL A 317 6.03 -17.59 6.67
N PHE A 318 6.81 -18.22 5.79
CA PHE A 318 6.76 -18.01 4.36
C PHE A 318 5.61 -18.86 3.79
N LEU A 319 4.54 -18.20 3.33
CA LEU A 319 3.43 -18.83 2.64
C LEU A 319 3.60 -18.61 1.14
N ILE A 320 4.03 -19.65 0.44
CA ILE A 320 4.55 -19.54 -0.93
C ILE A 320 3.59 -20.17 -1.93
N ASP A 321 3.23 -19.40 -2.94
CA ASP A 321 2.59 -19.89 -4.16
C ASP A 321 3.61 -20.72 -4.96
N VAL A 322 3.28 -21.98 -5.21
CA VAL A 322 4.04 -22.86 -6.11
C VAL A 322 3.17 -23.38 -7.25
N SER A 323 2.14 -22.62 -7.65
CA SER A 323 1.31 -22.96 -8.80
C SER A 323 2.11 -23.02 -10.11
N GLY A 324 1.52 -23.65 -11.14
CA GLY A 324 2.15 -23.74 -12.46
C GLY A 324 2.41 -22.38 -13.14
N SER A 325 1.72 -21.30 -12.75
CA SER A 325 1.96 -19.95 -13.28
C SER A 325 3.17 -19.27 -12.65
N MET A 326 3.74 -19.82 -11.57
CA MET A 326 4.97 -19.33 -10.93
C MET A 326 6.26 -19.79 -11.65
N ASP A 327 6.17 -20.54 -12.76
CA ASP A 327 7.30 -21.06 -13.56
C ASP A 327 7.85 -20.03 -14.57
N GLU A 328 8.12 -18.81 -14.12
CA GLU A 328 8.76 -17.74 -14.91
C GLU A 328 9.95 -17.15 -14.14
N PRO A 329 11.02 -16.65 -14.81
CA PRO A 329 12.25 -16.19 -14.14
C PRO A 329 12.04 -15.10 -13.06
N ASP A 330 11.04 -14.25 -13.26
CA ASP A 330 10.62 -13.14 -12.39
C ASP A 330 9.54 -13.53 -11.36
N LYS A 331 9.23 -14.83 -11.25
CA LYS A 331 8.29 -15.41 -10.26
C LYS A 331 9.03 -16.27 -9.23
N LEU A 332 8.83 -17.59 -9.18
CA LEU A 332 9.42 -18.45 -8.15
C LEU A 332 10.97 -18.39 -8.07
N PRO A 333 11.74 -18.30 -9.16
CA PRO A 333 13.20 -18.15 -9.10
C PRO A 333 13.65 -16.82 -8.47
N LEU A 334 12.92 -15.73 -8.75
CA LEU A 334 13.15 -14.43 -8.10
C LEU A 334 12.75 -14.47 -6.61
N LEU A 335 11.60 -15.05 -6.29
CA LEU A 335 11.13 -15.28 -4.92
C LEU A 335 12.13 -16.08 -4.08
N LYS A 336 12.66 -17.19 -4.61
CA LYS A 336 13.74 -17.96 -3.95
C LYS A 336 14.94 -17.07 -3.65
N SER A 337 15.36 -16.25 -4.61
CA SER A 337 16.50 -15.35 -4.47
C SER A 337 16.24 -14.26 -3.42
N ALA A 338 15.03 -13.71 -3.40
CA ALA A 338 14.55 -12.74 -2.42
C ALA A 338 14.54 -13.31 -0.98
N PHE A 339 14.03 -14.53 -0.79
CA PHE A 339 13.99 -15.16 0.53
C PHE A 339 15.36 -15.64 1.02
N ARG A 340 16.29 -16.01 0.13
CA ARG A 340 17.70 -16.20 0.51
C ARG A 340 18.29 -14.90 1.09
N LEU A 341 18.08 -13.74 0.45
CA LEU A 341 18.55 -12.44 0.96
C LEU A 341 17.97 -12.10 2.35
N LEU A 342 16.67 -12.34 2.55
CA LEU A 342 16.00 -12.15 3.84
C LEU A 342 16.61 -13.06 4.93
N VAL A 343 16.70 -14.36 4.66
CA VAL A 343 17.25 -15.36 5.60
C VAL A 343 18.71 -15.06 5.98
N GLU A 344 19.50 -14.45 5.09
CA GLU A 344 20.85 -14.01 5.43
C GLU A 344 20.91 -12.88 6.48
N LYS A 345 19.83 -12.11 6.66
CA LYS A 345 19.76 -10.96 7.57
C LYS A 345 19.10 -11.23 8.91
N LEU A 346 18.37 -12.33 9.04
CA LEU A 346 17.75 -12.74 10.30
C LEU A 346 18.83 -13.14 11.33
N LYS A 347 18.54 -12.92 12.61
CA LYS A 347 19.42 -13.30 13.72
C LYS A 347 19.37 -14.81 13.93
N PRO A 348 20.43 -15.47 14.44
CA PRO A 348 20.45 -16.92 14.66
C PRO A 348 19.31 -17.45 15.53
N GLU A 349 18.78 -16.61 16.43
CA GLU A 349 17.69 -16.93 17.33
C GLU A 349 16.31 -16.73 16.70
N ASP A 350 16.18 -16.08 15.55
CA ASP A 350 14.90 -15.93 14.84
C ASP A 350 14.46 -17.28 14.25
N THR A 351 13.17 -17.46 14.00
CA THR A 351 12.59 -18.73 13.55
C THR A 351 11.88 -18.57 12.20
N VAL A 352 12.10 -19.51 11.28
CA VAL A 352 11.47 -19.55 9.95
C VAL A 352 10.68 -20.85 9.78
N SER A 353 9.49 -20.74 9.19
CA SER A 353 8.68 -21.86 8.70
C SER A 353 8.32 -21.64 7.23
N ILE A 354 8.07 -22.72 6.48
CA ILE A 354 7.69 -22.63 5.06
C ILE A 354 6.47 -23.53 4.80
N VAL A 355 5.42 -22.91 4.25
CA VAL A 355 4.19 -23.56 3.80
C VAL A 355 4.03 -23.25 2.31
N THR A 356 3.73 -24.26 1.50
CA THR A 356 3.37 -24.07 0.10
C THR A 356 1.88 -24.26 -0.12
N TYR A 357 1.31 -23.47 -1.02
CA TYR A 357 -0.04 -23.68 -1.54
C TYR A 357 -0.03 -23.76 -3.08
N ALA A 358 -1.13 -24.30 -3.63
CA ALA A 358 -1.20 -24.93 -4.95
C ALA A 358 -0.50 -26.29 -5.03
N GLY A 359 -1.04 -27.19 -5.86
CA GLY A 359 -0.56 -28.57 -5.98
C GLY A 359 -0.69 -29.38 -4.69
N ASN A 360 0.40 -30.01 -4.26
CA ASN A 360 0.47 -30.69 -2.96
C ASN A 360 0.70 -29.65 -1.86
N ALA A 361 -0.36 -28.94 -1.46
CA ALA A 361 -0.32 -27.98 -0.36
C ALA A 361 0.20 -28.64 0.93
N GLY A 362 1.11 -27.98 1.65
CA GLY A 362 1.71 -28.57 2.86
C GLY A 362 2.88 -27.80 3.46
N THR A 363 3.27 -28.22 4.66
CA THR A 363 4.46 -27.71 5.35
C THR A 363 5.73 -28.27 4.71
N VAL A 364 6.50 -27.41 4.04
CA VAL A 364 7.84 -27.75 3.51
C VAL A 364 8.89 -27.66 4.62
N LEU A 365 8.72 -26.72 5.56
CA LEU A 365 9.62 -26.53 6.69
C LEU A 365 8.84 -26.21 7.97
N GLU A 366 8.88 -27.14 8.92
CA GLU A 366 8.49 -26.93 10.31
C GLU A 366 9.36 -25.84 10.98
N PRO A 367 8.86 -25.11 12.00
CA PRO A 367 9.58 -24.03 12.65
C PRO A 367 11.03 -24.38 12.99
N THR A 368 11.95 -23.67 12.34
CA THR A 368 13.39 -23.93 12.36
C THR A 368 14.12 -22.64 12.72
N ASP A 369 15.02 -22.70 13.70
CA ASP A 369 15.84 -21.54 14.08
C ASP A 369 16.84 -21.20 12.96
N VAL A 370 17.09 -19.91 12.74
CA VAL A 370 17.98 -19.39 11.70
C VAL A 370 19.44 -19.79 11.92
N LYS A 371 19.84 -20.20 13.14
CA LYS A 371 21.12 -20.89 13.39
C LYS A 371 21.32 -22.13 12.50
N ASP A 372 20.23 -22.82 12.12
CA ASP A 372 20.21 -23.96 11.21
C ASP A 372 20.02 -23.51 9.75
N LYS A 373 20.57 -22.33 9.38
CA LYS A 373 20.38 -21.61 8.11
C LYS A 373 20.41 -22.51 6.87
N ALA A 374 21.37 -23.44 6.79
CA ALA A 374 21.52 -24.35 5.67
C ALA A 374 20.25 -25.21 5.41
N LYS A 375 19.51 -25.59 6.46
CA LYS A 375 18.24 -26.33 6.35
C LYS A 375 17.12 -25.44 5.77
N ILE A 376 17.07 -24.17 6.15
CA ILE A 376 16.11 -23.19 5.62
C ILE A 376 16.38 -22.94 4.13
N LEU A 377 17.64 -22.68 3.77
CA LEU A 377 18.06 -22.45 2.39
C LEU A 377 17.80 -23.69 1.52
N ALA A 378 18.12 -24.90 2.00
CA ALA A 378 17.81 -26.14 1.29
C ALA A 378 16.30 -26.32 1.03
N ALA A 379 15.44 -25.97 2.01
CA ALA A 379 13.99 -26.03 1.84
C ALA A 379 13.51 -25.05 0.75
N ILE A 380 14.00 -23.80 0.74
CA ILE A 380 13.74 -22.81 -0.33
C ILE A 380 14.18 -23.35 -1.69
N ASP A 381 15.35 -23.99 -1.75
CA ASP A 381 15.90 -24.50 -3.00
C ASP A 381 15.06 -25.64 -3.61
N THR A 382 14.44 -26.48 -2.76
CA THR A 382 13.57 -27.60 -3.21
C THR A 382 12.20 -27.20 -3.77
N LEU A 383 11.75 -25.95 -3.61
CA LEU A 383 10.44 -25.50 -4.13
C LEU A 383 10.39 -25.66 -5.66
N GLN A 384 9.30 -26.19 -6.21
CA GLN A 384 9.11 -26.34 -7.66
C GLN A 384 7.68 -25.96 -8.03
N PRO A 385 7.45 -25.32 -9.19
CA PRO A 385 6.12 -24.97 -9.64
C PRO A 385 5.37 -26.26 -10.04
N GLY A 386 4.11 -26.38 -9.64
CA GLY A 386 3.31 -27.56 -9.90
C GLY A 386 1.88 -27.52 -9.33
N GLY A 387 0.95 -28.01 -10.15
CA GLY A 387 -0.45 -28.21 -9.76
C GLY A 387 -1.34 -26.98 -9.85
N SER A 388 -2.61 -27.18 -9.51
CA SER A 388 -3.66 -26.13 -9.54
C SER A 388 -3.77 -25.43 -8.18
N THR A 389 -4.18 -24.16 -8.19
CA THR A 389 -4.30 -23.33 -7.00
C THR A 389 -5.40 -23.85 -6.06
N ALA A 390 -4.99 -24.33 -4.89
CA ALA A 390 -5.86 -24.83 -3.82
C ALA A 390 -5.44 -24.17 -2.50
N GLY A 391 -5.75 -22.89 -2.38
CA GLY A 391 -5.01 -22.01 -1.47
C GLY A 391 -5.55 -21.89 -0.05
N ALA A 392 -6.83 -22.22 0.20
CA ALA A 392 -7.47 -22.01 1.50
C ALA A 392 -6.74 -22.71 2.66
N GLN A 393 -6.23 -23.92 2.41
CA GLN A 393 -5.50 -24.71 3.40
C GLN A 393 -4.11 -24.11 3.74
N GLY A 394 -3.53 -23.31 2.83
CA GLY A 394 -2.22 -22.70 3.02
C GLY A 394 -2.22 -21.62 4.10
N ILE A 395 -3.26 -20.79 4.15
CA ILE A 395 -3.40 -19.71 5.13
C ILE A 395 -3.57 -20.28 6.55
N ASP A 396 -4.46 -21.26 6.72
CA ASP A 396 -4.67 -21.92 8.01
C ASP A 396 -3.41 -22.65 8.50
N ALA A 397 -2.71 -23.36 7.62
CA ALA A 397 -1.44 -24.00 7.95
C ALA A 397 -0.36 -22.98 8.34
N ALA A 398 -0.27 -21.85 7.62
CA ALA A 398 0.70 -20.80 7.92
C ALA A 398 0.45 -20.15 9.30
N TYR A 399 -0.81 -19.82 9.62
CA TYR A 399 -1.16 -19.34 10.97
C TYR A 399 -0.94 -20.40 12.05
N GLY A 400 -1.22 -21.68 11.77
CA GLY A 400 -0.95 -22.77 12.70
C GLY A 400 0.54 -22.93 13.05
N LEU A 401 1.44 -22.76 12.08
CA LEU A 401 2.89 -22.74 12.34
C LEU A 401 3.33 -21.47 13.07
N ALA A 402 2.75 -20.31 12.73
CA ALA A 402 3.03 -19.05 13.41
C ALA A 402 2.61 -19.09 14.89
N GLU A 403 1.45 -19.66 15.21
CA GLU A 403 0.96 -19.89 16.57
C GLU A 403 1.83 -20.90 17.34
N LYS A 404 2.26 -21.98 16.69
CA LYS A 404 3.13 -23.02 17.26
C LYS A 404 4.51 -22.49 17.67
N ALA A 405 5.04 -21.51 16.95
CA ALA A 405 6.33 -20.88 17.18
C ALA A 405 6.24 -19.46 17.78
N PHE A 406 5.07 -19.09 18.33
CA PHE A 406 4.76 -17.71 18.70
C PHE A 406 5.75 -17.11 19.72
N VAL A 407 6.29 -15.95 19.38
CA VAL A 407 7.25 -15.21 20.20
C VAL A 407 6.54 -14.07 20.93
N LYS A 408 6.35 -14.21 22.24
CA LYS A 408 5.74 -13.16 23.06
C LYS A 408 6.66 -11.93 23.14
N GLY A 409 6.15 -10.76 22.79
CA GLY A 409 6.95 -9.53 22.65
C GLY A 409 7.91 -9.57 21.45
N GLY A 410 7.74 -10.56 20.56
CA GLY A 410 8.46 -10.69 19.31
C GLY A 410 7.62 -10.27 18.10
N VAL A 411 8.25 -10.29 16.93
CA VAL A 411 7.55 -10.14 15.65
C VAL A 411 7.02 -11.52 15.25
N ASN A 412 5.71 -11.64 15.01
CA ASN A 412 5.10 -12.84 14.47
C ASN A 412 4.39 -12.47 13.17
N ARG A 413 4.85 -13.03 12.04
CA ARG A 413 4.34 -12.60 10.73
C ARG A 413 4.30 -13.74 9.71
N VAL A 414 3.17 -13.82 9.00
CA VAL A 414 3.04 -14.56 7.76
C VAL A 414 3.44 -13.65 6.60
N MET A 415 4.25 -14.16 5.67
CA MET A 415 4.66 -13.48 4.45
C MET A 415 4.14 -14.28 3.26
N LEU A 416 3.05 -13.81 2.68
CA LEU A 416 2.37 -14.44 1.54
C LEU A 416 3.01 -13.97 0.24
N ALA A 417 3.51 -14.90 -0.58
CA ALA A 417 4.23 -14.60 -1.81
C ALA A 417 3.59 -15.31 -3.02
N THR A 418 3.16 -14.55 -4.04
CA THR A 418 2.31 -15.02 -5.17
C THR A 418 2.47 -14.19 -6.44
N ASP A 419 1.94 -14.66 -7.58
CA ASP A 419 1.80 -13.88 -8.82
C ASP A 419 0.44 -13.15 -8.97
N GLY A 420 -0.44 -13.26 -7.96
CA GLY A 420 -1.70 -12.54 -7.87
C GLY A 420 -2.97 -13.40 -7.96
N ASP A 421 -2.84 -14.70 -8.22
CA ASP A 421 -3.97 -15.64 -8.18
C ASP A 421 -4.32 -16.04 -6.74
N PHE A 422 -5.03 -15.16 -6.02
CA PHE A 422 -5.53 -15.43 -4.67
C PHE A 422 -6.73 -16.40 -4.66
N ASN A 423 -6.58 -17.59 -5.24
CA ASN A 423 -7.45 -18.74 -4.96
C ASN A 423 -7.14 -19.32 -3.56
N VAL A 424 -6.87 -18.45 -2.58
CA VAL A 424 -6.48 -18.72 -1.18
C VAL A 424 -7.55 -18.24 -0.19
N GLY A 425 -8.51 -19.11 0.14
CA GLY A 425 -9.37 -18.85 1.30
C GLY A 425 -10.80 -19.36 1.17
N PRO A 426 -11.65 -18.99 2.14
CA PRO A 426 -13.10 -19.14 2.04
C PRO A 426 -13.66 -18.44 0.79
N SER A 427 -14.89 -18.80 0.41
CA SER A 427 -15.50 -18.53 -0.90
C SER A 427 -15.74 -17.06 -1.30
N SER A 428 -15.22 -16.09 -0.54
CA SER A 428 -15.31 -14.66 -0.80
C SER A 428 -14.17 -13.87 -0.14
N ASP A 429 -13.77 -12.76 -0.77
CA ASP A 429 -12.74 -11.82 -0.26
C ASP A 429 -13.07 -11.31 1.16
N GLU A 430 -14.35 -11.16 1.50
CA GLU A 430 -14.85 -10.72 2.81
C GLU A 430 -14.61 -11.73 3.94
N ASP A 431 -14.67 -13.03 3.64
CA ASP A 431 -14.38 -14.05 4.64
C ASP A 431 -12.87 -14.20 4.87
N LEU A 432 -12.05 -14.01 3.82
CA LEU A 432 -10.59 -13.92 3.93
C LEU A 432 -10.19 -12.70 4.77
N LYS A 433 -10.76 -11.53 4.47
CA LYS A 433 -10.59 -10.31 5.27
C LYS A 433 -10.92 -10.55 6.75
N ARG A 434 -12.07 -11.16 7.05
CA ARG A 434 -12.50 -11.44 8.43
C ARG A 434 -11.53 -12.37 9.17
N LEU A 435 -11.01 -13.40 8.49
CA LEU A 435 -10.00 -14.30 9.02
C LEU A 435 -8.72 -13.54 9.38
N ILE A 436 -8.25 -12.66 8.50
CA ILE A 436 -7.04 -11.84 8.71
C ILE A 436 -7.25 -10.87 9.87
N GLU A 437 -8.38 -10.17 9.92
CA GLU A 437 -8.75 -9.27 11.04
C GLU A 437 -8.85 -10.01 12.39
N GLU A 438 -9.25 -11.29 12.39
CA GLU A 438 -9.25 -12.12 13.59
C GLU A 438 -7.84 -12.53 14.00
N LYS A 439 -7.04 -13.06 13.06
CA LYS A 439 -5.66 -13.51 13.34
C LYS A 439 -4.74 -12.35 13.71
N ARG A 440 -4.95 -11.15 13.17
CA ARG A 440 -4.27 -9.93 13.61
C ARG A 440 -4.41 -9.70 15.13
N LYS A 441 -5.55 -10.04 15.74
CA LYS A 441 -5.80 -9.87 17.18
C LYS A 441 -5.01 -10.85 18.06
N SER A 442 -4.49 -11.95 17.51
CA SER A 442 -3.52 -12.80 18.23
C SER A 442 -2.09 -12.26 18.19
N GLY A 443 -1.86 -11.14 17.49
CA GLY A 443 -0.53 -10.54 17.32
C GLY A 443 0.29 -11.17 16.19
N ILE A 444 -0.36 -11.87 15.25
CA ILE A 444 0.26 -12.44 14.06
C ILE A 444 -0.19 -11.63 12.84
N PHE A 445 0.75 -10.91 12.24
CA PHE A 445 0.48 -10.02 11.10
C PHE A 445 0.67 -10.71 9.75
N LEU A 446 0.13 -10.13 8.68
CA LEU A 446 0.23 -10.67 7.32
C LEU A 446 0.74 -9.60 6.35
N SER A 447 1.91 -9.81 5.76
CA SER A 447 2.43 -9.01 4.64
C SER A 447 2.30 -9.81 3.33
N VAL A 448 2.19 -9.10 2.21
CA VAL A 448 2.00 -9.70 0.88
C VAL A 448 3.09 -9.24 -0.09
N LEU A 449 3.64 -10.19 -0.84
CA LEU A 449 4.70 -10.00 -1.82
C LEU A 449 4.21 -10.49 -3.19
N GLY A 450 3.97 -9.57 -4.12
CA GLY A 450 3.62 -9.91 -5.49
C GLY A 450 4.84 -10.06 -6.38
N PHE A 451 4.79 -11.01 -7.31
CA PHE A 451 5.83 -11.31 -8.30
C PHE A 451 5.21 -11.43 -9.70
N GLY A 452 6.00 -11.43 -10.76
CA GLY A 452 5.49 -11.70 -12.12
C GLY A 452 4.53 -10.65 -12.69
N ARG A 453 3.78 -11.02 -13.74
CA ARG A 453 2.80 -10.16 -14.43
C ARG A 453 1.57 -10.92 -14.93
N GLY A 454 0.60 -10.16 -15.45
CA GLY A 454 -0.54 -10.68 -16.21
C GLY A 454 -1.73 -11.12 -15.36
N ASN A 455 -1.52 -11.49 -14.09
CA ASN A 455 -2.57 -11.83 -13.10
C ASN A 455 -2.49 -10.97 -11.81
N TYR A 456 -1.66 -9.92 -11.76
CA TYR A 456 -1.43 -9.13 -10.55
C TYR A 456 -2.70 -8.40 -10.08
N ASN A 457 -3.25 -8.81 -8.94
CA ASN A 457 -4.47 -8.24 -8.33
C ASN A 457 -4.12 -7.28 -7.18
N ASP A 458 -3.65 -6.08 -7.54
CA ASP A 458 -3.18 -5.04 -6.63
C ASP A 458 -4.19 -4.71 -5.52
N ALA A 459 -5.46 -4.50 -5.89
CA ALA A 459 -6.51 -4.11 -4.96
C ALA A 459 -6.73 -5.15 -3.84
N LEU A 460 -6.69 -6.44 -4.19
CA LEU A 460 -6.82 -7.52 -3.20
C LEU A 460 -5.57 -7.64 -2.32
N MET A 461 -4.38 -7.43 -2.88
CA MET A 461 -3.12 -7.41 -2.11
C MET A 461 -3.08 -6.30 -1.07
N GLN A 462 -3.41 -5.06 -1.46
CA GLN A 462 -3.51 -3.94 -0.53
C GLN A 462 -4.54 -4.23 0.56
N THR A 463 -5.73 -4.73 0.18
CA THR A 463 -6.79 -5.12 1.12
C THR A 463 -6.30 -6.16 2.12
N ILE A 464 -5.62 -7.22 1.67
CA ILE A 464 -5.10 -8.29 2.54
C ILE A 464 -4.03 -7.76 3.51
N ALA A 465 -3.08 -6.96 3.02
CA ALA A 465 -2.00 -6.39 3.84
C ALA A 465 -2.52 -5.41 4.91
N GLN A 466 -3.39 -4.47 4.51
CA GLN A 466 -4.03 -3.48 5.38
C GLN A 466 -4.78 -4.13 6.54
N ASN A 467 -5.66 -5.09 6.24
CA ASN A 467 -6.43 -5.79 7.29
C ASN A 467 -5.53 -6.63 8.22
N GLY A 468 -4.32 -7.00 7.77
CA GLY A 468 -3.35 -7.83 8.48
C GLY A 468 -2.26 -7.09 9.25
N ASN A 469 -2.22 -5.75 9.26
CA ASN A 469 -1.07 -4.94 9.73
C ASN A 469 0.28 -5.41 9.16
N GLY A 470 0.27 -5.68 7.86
CA GLY A 470 1.49 -5.84 7.08
C GLY A 470 1.52 -4.87 5.92
N THR A 471 2.49 -5.08 5.05
CA THR A 471 2.78 -4.25 3.87
C THR A 471 2.51 -5.04 2.60
N ALA A 472 2.11 -4.36 1.53
CA ALA A 472 2.07 -4.92 0.18
C ALA A 472 3.27 -4.41 -0.62
N ALA A 473 4.10 -5.33 -1.12
CA ALA A 473 5.23 -5.00 -1.99
C ALA A 473 5.18 -5.79 -3.30
N TYR A 474 5.62 -5.18 -4.39
CA TYR A 474 5.76 -5.82 -5.69
C TYR A 474 7.24 -5.95 -6.04
N ILE A 475 7.71 -7.19 -6.19
CA ILE A 475 9.13 -7.51 -6.39
C ILE A 475 9.34 -7.84 -7.87
N ASP A 476 9.76 -6.84 -8.64
CA ASP A 476 10.08 -6.96 -10.07
C ASP A 476 11.55 -7.37 -10.34
N THR A 477 12.44 -7.13 -9.37
CA THR A 477 13.89 -7.29 -9.53
C THR A 477 14.54 -7.76 -8.23
N LEU A 478 15.77 -8.28 -8.32
CA LEU A 478 16.56 -8.64 -7.13
C LEU A 478 16.99 -7.41 -6.32
N ALA A 479 17.13 -6.25 -6.97
CA ALA A 479 17.40 -4.97 -6.29
C ALA A 479 16.19 -4.55 -5.43
N GLU A 480 14.96 -4.71 -5.95
CA GLU A 480 13.73 -4.49 -5.19
C GLU A 480 13.58 -5.48 -4.03
N ALA A 481 13.90 -6.76 -4.26
CA ALA A 481 13.94 -7.76 -3.20
C ALA A 481 14.92 -7.37 -2.07
N GLN A 482 16.11 -6.86 -2.42
CA GLN A 482 17.07 -6.37 -1.44
C GLN A 482 16.53 -5.14 -0.70
N LYS A 483 16.02 -4.14 -1.40
CA LYS A 483 15.41 -2.95 -0.79
C LYS A 483 14.33 -3.33 0.23
N THR A 484 13.30 -4.03 -0.22
CA THR A 484 12.12 -4.38 0.58
C THR A 484 12.45 -5.35 1.72
N LEU A 485 13.25 -6.41 1.48
CA LEU A 485 13.46 -7.50 2.44
C LEU A 485 14.77 -7.45 3.23
N VAL A 486 15.69 -6.52 2.91
CA VAL A 486 16.97 -6.37 3.63
C VAL A 486 17.11 -4.97 4.22
N GLU A 487 16.86 -3.93 3.43
CA GLU A 487 17.09 -2.54 3.84
C GLU A 487 15.89 -1.99 4.62
N GLU A 488 14.67 -2.29 4.16
CA GLU A 488 13.40 -1.84 4.75
C GLU A 488 12.70 -2.91 5.62
N ALA A 489 13.37 -4.05 5.84
CA ALA A 489 12.92 -5.08 6.78
C ALA A 489 12.76 -4.53 8.21
N GLY A 490 13.64 -3.61 8.63
CA GLY A 490 13.53 -2.97 9.95
C GLY A 490 12.26 -2.14 10.11
N SER A 491 11.91 -1.35 9.09
CA SER A 491 10.72 -0.51 9.06
C SER A 491 9.42 -1.30 8.92
N SER A 492 9.42 -2.43 8.20
CA SER A 492 8.23 -3.26 8.09
C SER A 492 8.02 -4.16 9.31
N LEU A 493 9.08 -4.76 9.86
CA LEU A 493 8.97 -5.77 10.94
C LEU A 493 8.85 -5.18 12.35
N PHE A 494 9.41 -4.00 12.63
CA PHE A 494 9.48 -3.44 13.98
C PHE A 494 8.64 -2.16 14.15
N PRO A 495 7.33 -2.25 14.44
CA PRO A 495 6.48 -1.08 14.66
C PRO A 495 6.93 -0.29 15.90
N ILE A 496 7.18 1.02 15.72
CA ILE A 496 7.55 1.95 16.79
C ILE A 496 6.35 2.75 17.31
N ALA A 497 5.25 2.81 16.55
CA ALA A 497 3.94 3.25 17.00
C ALA A 497 2.85 2.73 16.04
N LYS A 498 1.62 2.65 16.55
CA LYS A 498 0.45 2.06 15.90
C LYS A 498 -0.61 3.11 15.60
N ASP A 499 -1.52 2.82 14.67
CA ASP A 499 -2.69 3.64 14.34
C ASP A 499 -2.34 5.13 14.17
N VAL A 500 -1.41 5.42 13.27
CA VAL A 500 -0.85 6.77 13.10
C VAL A 500 -1.67 7.55 12.07
N LYS A 501 -2.30 8.63 12.53
CA LYS A 501 -3.18 9.49 11.73
C LYS A 501 -2.56 10.87 11.57
N LEU A 502 -2.52 11.38 10.34
CA LEU A 502 -2.17 12.76 10.06
C LEU A 502 -3.44 13.58 9.85
N GLN A 503 -3.45 14.79 10.39
CA GLN A 503 -4.44 15.81 10.06
C GLN A 503 -3.75 17.16 9.86
N VAL A 504 -4.08 17.84 8.77
CA VAL A 504 -3.67 19.22 8.49
C VAL A 504 -4.91 20.10 8.47
N GLU A 505 -4.90 21.16 9.28
CA GLU A 505 -5.95 22.18 9.32
C GLU A 505 -5.38 23.50 8.75
N PHE A 506 -5.90 23.97 7.63
CA PHE A 506 -5.42 25.17 6.94
C PHE A 506 -6.08 26.43 7.49
N ASN A 507 -5.31 27.52 7.59
CA ASN A 507 -5.83 28.81 8.06
C ASN A 507 -6.55 29.56 6.92
N PRO A 508 -7.89 29.77 6.97
CA PRO A 508 -8.64 30.47 5.92
C PRO A 508 -8.23 31.93 5.72
N ALA A 509 -7.53 32.55 6.68
CA ALA A 509 -7.00 33.90 6.53
C ALA A 509 -5.73 33.97 5.65
N ALA A 510 -5.02 32.84 5.49
CA ALA A 510 -3.74 32.77 4.77
C ALA A 510 -3.81 31.90 3.51
N ILE A 511 -4.56 30.79 3.55
CA ILE A 511 -4.73 29.85 2.44
C ILE A 511 -6.20 29.84 2.02
N ALA A 512 -6.46 30.07 0.73
CA ALA A 512 -7.80 30.02 0.15
C ALA A 512 -8.20 28.59 -0.22
N GLU A 513 -7.26 27.81 -0.77
CA GLU A 513 -7.51 26.48 -1.32
C GLU A 513 -6.33 25.53 -1.09
N TYR A 514 -6.58 24.23 -1.11
CA TYR A 514 -5.53 23.21 -1.12
C TYR A 514 -5.94 21.95 -1.90
N ARG A 515 -4.94 21.14 -2.24
CA ARG A 515 -5.09 19.79 -2.78
C ARG A 515 -3.96 18.92 -2.22
N LEU A 516 -4.29 17.72 -1.73
CA LEU A 516 -3.30 16.70 -1.39
C LEU A 516 -2.87 15.99 -2.69
N ILE A 517 -1.57 15.81 -2.89
CA ILE A 517 -1.03 15.10 -4.07
C ILE A 517 -0.81 13.63 -3.68
N GLY A 518 -1.50 12.72 -4.37
CA GLY A 518 -1.58 11.31 -3.97
C GLY A 518 -2.54 11.11 -2.80
N TYR A 519 -2.49 9.93 -2.19
CA TYR A 519 -3.28 9.49 -1.02
C TYR A 519 -4.80 9.39 -1.29
N GLU A 520 -5.24 9.34 -2.54
CA GLU A 520 -6.66 9.23 -2.91
C GLU A 520 -7.34 8.01 -2.24
N THR A 521 -6.61 6.89 -2.14
CA THR A 521 -7.10 5.63 -1.52
C THR A 521 -6.93 5.59 0.00
N ARG A 522 -6.29 6.61 0.59
CA ARG A 522 -5.88 6.67 2.01
C ARG A 522 -6.52 7.85 2.77
N ALA A 523 -7.46 8.55 2.13
CA ALA A 523 -8.21 9.64 2.73
C ALA A 523 -9.15 9.14 3.84
N LEU A 524 -9.03 9.73 5.03
CA LEU A 524 -9.88 9.47 6.18
C LEU A 524 -10.88 10.60 6.39
N LYS A 525 -12.03 10.32 7.02
CA LYS A 525 -12.97 11.39 7.38
C LYS A 525 -12.43 12.20 8.55
N ARG A 526 -12.91 13.44 8.71
CA ARG A 526 -12.47 14.33 9.79
C ARG A 526 -12.77 13.75 11.17
N GLU A 527 -13.89 13.05 11.32
CA GLU A 527 -14.31 12.35 12.53
C GLU A 527 -13.41 11.15 12.88
N ASP A 528 -12.83 10.49 11.88
CA ASP A 528 -11.98 9.30 12.07
C ASP A 528 -10.66 9.66 12.77
N PHE A 529 -10.19 10.91 12.65
CA PHE A 529 -8.98 11.41 13.30
C PHE A 529 -8.99 11.25 14.83
N ASN A 530 -10.16 11.34 15.47
CA ASN A 530 -10.31 11.20 16.92
C ASN A 530 -10.90 9.85 17.33
N ASN A 531 -11.12 8.94 16.37
CA ASN A 531 -11.71 7.65 16.61
C ASN A 531 -10.61 6.58 16.71
N ASP A 532 -10.24 6.20 17.93
CA ASP A 532 -9.26 5.14 18.21
C ASP A 532 -9.71 3.74 17.73
N LYS A 533 -10.94 3.59 17.18
CA LYS A 533 -11.44 2.34 16.57
C LYS A 533 -11.20 2.25 15.06
N VAL A 534 -10.99 3.37 14.39
CA VAL A 534 -10.52 3.37 12.99
C VAL A 534 -9.04 3.10 13.04
N ASP A 535 -8.54 2.26 12.15
CA ASP A 535 -7.12 2.00 12.03
C ASP A 535 -6.53 2.81 10.86
N ALA A 536 -5.31 3.30 11.03
CA ALA A 536 -4.61 4.14 10.07
C ALA A 536 -3.17 3.68 9.78
N GLY A 537 -2.85 2.43 10.13
CA GLY A 537 -1.56 1.82 9.88
C GLY A 537 -0.50 2.15 10.93
N ASP A 538 0.58 1.38 10.89
CA ASP A 538 1.67 1.42 11.86
C ASP A 538 2.91 2.06 11.22
N ILE A 539 3.69 2.82 11.99
CA ILE A 539 5.04 3.26 11.56
C ILE A 539 6.07 2.41 12.28
N GLY A 540 7.00 1.82 11.53
CA GLY A 540 8.13 1.07 12.08
C GLY A 540 9.46 1.83 12.15
N SER A 541 10.46 1.14 12.69
CA SER A 541 11.81 1.64 12.94
C SER A 541 12.40 2.32 11.71
N GLY A 542 12.79 3.60 11.85
CA GLY A 542 13.40 4.37 10.77
C GLY A 542 12.49 4.67 9.57
N HIS A 543 11.22 4.25 9.60
CA HIS A 543 10.28 4.48 8.50
C HIS A 543 10.01 5.98 8.32
N SER A 544 9.69 6.37 7.09
CA SER A 544 9.41 7.76 6.72
C SER A 544 8.20 7.86 5.84
N VAL A 545 7.40 8.89 6.07
CA VAL A 545 6.18 9.19 5.29
C VAL A 545 6.21 10.64 4.87
N THR A 546 5.90 10.88 3.61
CA THR A 546 6.00 12.17 2.93
C THR A 546 4.68 12.47 2.24
N ALA A 547 4.07 13.59 2.58
CA ALA A 547 2.86 14.12 1.96
C ALA A 547 3.14 15.51 1.41
N ILE A 548 2.59 15.80 0.22
CA ILE A 548 2.79 17.09 -0.44
C ILE A 548 1.42 17.67 -0.74
N TYR A 549 1.17 18.87 -0.22
CA TYR A 549 0.00 19.67 -0.56
C TYR A 549 0.37 20.74 -1.57
N GLU A 550 -0.46 20.93 -2.57
CA GLU A 550 -0.51 22.19 -3.33
C GLU A 550 -1.50 23.12 -2.64
N VAL A 551 -1.09 24.35 -2.30
CA VAL A 551 -1.88 25.33 -1.56
C VAL A 551 -1.91 26.67 -2.29
N THR A 552 -3.09 27.29 -2.35
CA THR A 552 -3.30 28.60 -2.99
C THR A 552 -3.41 29.67 -1.91
N PRO A 553 -2.45 30.61 -1.79
CA PRO A 553 -2.55 31.72 -0.84
C PRO A 553 -3.75 32.63 -1.10
N VAL A 554 -4.32 33.22 -0.04
CA VAL A 554 -5.40 34.21 -0.17
C VAL A 554 -4.92 35.40 -1.00
N GLY A 555 -5.69 35.75 -2.04
CA GLY A 555 -5.37 36.83 -2.97
C GLY A 555 -4.49 36.43 -4.15
N SER A 556 -4.09 35.16 -4.26
CA SER A 556 -3.42 34.63 -5.46
C SER A 556 -4.34 34.69 -6.69
N PRO A 557 -3.82 34.97 -7.90
CA PRO A 557 -4.58 34.83 -9.15
C PRO A 557 -4.87 33.37 -9.52
N ALA A 558 -4.29 32.39 -8.82
CA ALA A 558 -4.48 30.96 -9.06
C ALA A 558 -5.70 30.35 -8.31
N VAL A 559 -6.51 31.16 -7.62
CA VAL A 559 -7.73 30.70 -6.95
C VAL A 559 -8.75 30.24 -7.98
N LEU A 560 -9.22 28.99 -7.87
CA LEU A 560 -10.16 28.38 -8.83
C LEU A 560 -11.63 28.51 -8.41
N ASN A 561 -11.91 28.53 -7.11
CA ASN A 561 -13.26 28.62 -6.57
C ASN A 561 -13.65 30.08 -6.30
N ASP A 562 -14.74 30.54 -6.94
CA ASP A 562 -15.34 31.84 -6.66
C ASP A 562 -15.77 31.96 -5.19
N LYS A 563 -15.69 33.18 -4.66
CA LYS A 563 -16.24 33.49 -3.33
C LYS A 563 -17.75 33.29 -3.34
N LEU A 564 -18.24 32.44 -2.43
CA LEU A 564 -19.67 32.16 -2.25
C LEU A 564 -20.46 33.46 -2.03
N ARG A 565 -21.35 33.80 -2.97
CA ARG A 565 -22.17 35.03 -2.98
C ARG A 565 -22.96 35.29 -1.68
N TYR A 566 -23.34 34.22 -0.97
CA TYR A 566 -24.16 34.27 0.23
C TYR A 566 -23.43 33.76 1.48
N ALA A 567 -22.15 33.42 1.39
CA ALA A 567 -21.36 33.26 2.61
C ALA A 567 -21.26 34.64 3.27
N GLU A 568 -21.58 34.70 4.57
CA GLU A 568 -21.28 35.91 5.34
C GLU A 568 -19.79 36.21 5.18
N ALA A 569 -19.46 37.46 4.84
CA ALA A 569 -18.08 37.88 4.78
C ALA A 569 -17.47 37.63 6.16
N GLN A 570 -16.57 36.65 6.26
CA GLN A 570 -15.84 36.37 7.49
C GLN A 570 -15.34 37.70 8.04
N LYS A 571 -15.77 38.05 9.26
CA LYS A 571 -15.35 39.30 9.90
C LYS A 571 -13.82 39.38 9.75
N PRO A 572 -13.26 40.44 9.14
CA PRO A 572 -11.82 40.60 9.10
C PRO A 572 -11.33 40.50 10.54
N ALA A 573 -10.33 39.65 10.78
CA ALA A 573 -9.92 39.25 12.12
C ALA A 573 -9.63 40.49 12.98
N ALA A 574 -10.64 40.88 13.77
CA ALA A 574 -10.56 42.01 14.66
C ALA A 574 -9.83 41.50 15.90
N GLU A 575 -8.75 42.20 16.23
CA GLU A 575 -7.72 41.76 17.18
C GLU A 575 -6.81 40.64 16.61
N ALA A 576 -5.52 40.75 16.94
CA ALA A 576 -4.52 39.79 16.50
C ALA A 576 -4.87 38.42 17.09
N SER A 577 -5.35 37.50 16.25
CA SER A 577 -5.56 36.12 16.68
C SER A 577 -4.23 35.56 17.22
N PRO A 578 -4.26 34.77 18.31
CA PRO A 578 -3.04 34.22 18.90
C PRO A 578 -2.23 33.30 17.95
N HIS A 579 -2.83 32.94 16.81
CA HIS A 579 -2.29 32.15 15.69
C HIS A 579 -1.95 33.00 14.45
N GLY A 580 -1.75 34.31 14.63
CA GLY A 580 -1.43 35.24 13.54
C GLY A 580 -0.10 34.89 12.86
N GLY A 581 -0.14 34.61 11.56
CA GLY A 581 1.03 34.18 10.77
C GLY A 581 1.13 32.67 10.55
N GLU A 582 0.23 31.86 11.13
CA GLU A 582 0.09 30.44 10.80
C GLU A 582 -0.58 30.25 9.42
N LEU A 583 -0.02 29.39 8.60
CA LEU A 583 -0.55 28.95 7.31
C LEU A 583 -1.42 27.71 7.45
N ALA A 584 -0.99 26.79 8.32
CA ALA A 584 -1.66 25.54 8.63
C ALA A 584 -1.21 25.02 10.00
N PHE A 585 -1.94 24.04 10.54
CA PHE A 585 -1.64 23.38 11.79
C PHE A 585 -1.63 21.86 11.58
N LEU A 586 -0.44 21.25 11.70
CA LEU A 586 -0.24 19.81 11.57
C LEU A 586 -0.53 19.13 12.92
N LYS A 587 -1.25 18.01 12.86
CA LYS A 587 -1.57 17.14 13.98
C LYS A 587 -1.20 15.71 13.61
N ILE A 588 -0.51 15.01 14.51
CA ILE A 588 -0.14 13.59 14.36
C ILE A 588 -0.69 12.87 15.60
N ARG A 589 -1.68 12.00 15.42
CA ARG A 589 -2.18 11.11 16.46
C ARG A 589 -1.55 9.73 16.28
N TYR A 590 -1.15 9.07 17.37
CA TYR A 590 -0.57 7.72 17.33
C TYR A 590 -0.80 6.98 18.65
N LYS A 591 -0.64 5.66 18.65
CA LYS A 591 -0.58 4.81 19.85
C LYS A 591 0.83 4.24 20.02
N LYS A 592 1.28 4.01 21.26
CA LYS A 592 2.55 3.31 21.52
C LYS A 592 2.45 1.82 21.14
N PRO A 593 3.55 1.11 20.84
CA PRO A 593 3.49 -0.29 20.41
C PRO A 593 2.73 -1.21 21.37
N ASP A 594 2.88 -1.00 22.68
CA ASP A 594 2.22 -1.77 23.75
C ASP A 594 1.04 -1.02 24.40
N GLY A 595 0.53 0.05 23.78
CA GLY A 595 -0.50 0.92 24.36
C GLY A 595 -1.74 1.07 23.48
N ASP A 596 -2.92 1.03 24.10
CA ASP A 596 -4.20 1.19 23.40
C ASP A 596 -4.73 2.63 23.36
N THR A 597 -4.12 3.54 24.14
CA THR A 597 -4.51 4.97 24.22
C THR A 597 -3.69 5.81 23.23
N SER A 598 -4.35 6.72 22.50
CA SER A 598 -3.65 7.59 21.56
C SER A 598 -3.07 8.86 22.20
N GLU A 599 -1.87 9.23 21.76
CA GLU A 599 -1.16 10.47 22.05
C GLU A 599 -1.24 11.40 20.84
N LEU A 600 -1.06 12.72 21.06
CA LEU A 600 -1.20 13.75 20.04
C LEU A 600 0.03 14.67 20.03
N MET A 601 0.71 14.73 18.89
CA MET A 601 1.73 15.75 18.61
C MET A 601 1.16 16.80 17.65
N THR A 602 1.60 18.04 17.81
CA THR A 602 1.15 19.16 16.97
C THR A 602 2.33 20.02 16.51
N THR A 603 2.18 20.69 15.37
CA THR A 603 3.20 21.58 14.81
C THR A 603 2.52 22.69 14.01
N PRO A 604 2.61 23.97 14.43
CA PRO A 604 2.16 25.08 13.61
C PRO A 604 3.09 25.26 12.41
N VAL A 605 2.51 25.52 11.24
CA VAL A 605 3.22 25.82 10.00
C VAL A 605 3.10 27.32 9.76
N THR A 606 4.22 28.01 9.56
CA THR A 606 4.28 29.47 9.40
C THR A 606 5.15 29.83 8.20
N GLU A 607 5.26 31.13 7.87
CA GLU A 607 6.22 31.60 6.87
C GLU A 607 7.70 31.32 7.26
N ALA A 608 8.00 30.98 8.53
CA ALA A 608 9.34 30.49 8.91
C ALA A 608 9.67 29.10 8.35
N ASN A 609 8.66 28.35 7.86
CA ASN A 609 8.85 27.10 7.12
C ASN A 609 9.06 27.35 5.61
N ALA A 610 8.94 28.59 5.13
CA ALA A 610 8.99 28.91 3.71
C ALA A 610 10.43 29.15 3.22
N VAL A 611 10.76 28.58 2.06
CA VAL A 611 11.91 28.97 1.23
C VAL A 611 11.42 29.80 0.04
N PRO A 612 12.15 30.86 -0.38
CA PRO A 612 11.66 31.78 -1.40
C PRO A 612 11.70 31.20 -2.81
N ALA A 613 12.50 30.16 -3.06
CA ALA A 613 12.58 29.47 -4.34
C ALA A 613 12.72 27.95 -4.13
N LEU A 614 12.19 27.15 -5.06
CA LEU A 614 12.33 25.68 -5.04
C LEU A 614 13.80 25.24 -4.95
N GLY A 615 14.72 25.97 -5.61
CA GLY A 615 16.16 25.68 -5.57
C GLY A 615 16.82 25.81 -4.20
N GLU A 616 16.20 26.52 -3.25
CA GLU A 616 16.67 26.69 -1.88
C GLU A 616 16.12 25.61 -0.92
N ALA A 617 15.17 24.78 -1.37
CA ALA A 617 14.76 23.59 -0.64
C ALA A 617 15.87 22.53 -0.63
N SER A 618 15.87 21.66 0.39
CA SER A 618 16.86 20.58 0.52
C SER A 618 16.84 19.65 -0.70
N GLY A 619 17.96 18.96 -0.97
CA GLY A 619 18.06 18.02 -2.09
C GLY A 619 16.91 16.98 -2.08
N ASP A 620 16.61 16.43 -0.91
CA ASP A 620 15.55 15.43 -0.75
C ASP A 620 14.15 15.99 -0.99
N VAL A 621 13.85 17.24 -0.57
CA VAL A 621 12.57 17.91 -0.89
C VAL A 621 12.48 18.21 -2.39
N ARG A 622 13.57 18.66 -3.03
CA ARG A 622 13.57 18.89 -4.49
C ARG A 622 13.41 17.58 -5.27
N PHE A 623 13.98 16.48 -4.78
CA PHE A 623 13.86 15.17 -5.40
C PHE A 623 12.44 14.61 -5.25
N SER A 624 11.84 14.66 -4.05
CA SER A 624 10.46 14.20 -3.81
C SER A 624 9.44 14.97 -4.68
N VAL A 625 9.66 16.28 -4.88
CA VAL A 625 8.85 17.10 -5.81
C VAL A 625 9.00 16.66 -7.26
N ALA A 626 10.19 16.26 -7.71
CA ALA A 626 10.38 15.71 -9.06
C ALA A 626 9.64 14.38 -9.24
N VAL A 627 9.67 13.52 -8.23
CA VAL A 627 8.91 12.26 -8.22
C VAL A 627 7.40 12.52 -8.24
N ALA A 628 6.91 13.46 -7.42
CA ALA A 628 5.51 13.87 -7.39
C ALA A 628 5.05 14.49 -8.73
N ALA A 629 5.92 15.22 -9.41
CA ALA A 629 5.65 15.75 -10.75
C ALA A 629 5.55 14.62 -11.78
N PHE A 630 6.46 13.63 -11.72
CA PHE A 630 6.43 12.50 -12.62
C PHE A 630 5.18 11.63 -12.45
N GLY A 631 4.85 11.27 -11.20
CA GLY A 631 3.66 10.47 -10.89
C GLY A 631 2.37 11.14 -11.36
N GLN A 632 2.16 12.42 -11.02
CA GLN A 632 1.00 13.18 -11.51
C GLN A 632 0.93 13.27 -13.05
N LYS A 633 2.09 13.36 -13.73
CA LYS A 633 2.11 13.40 -15.19
C LYS A 633 1.75 12.04 -15.82
N LEU A 634 2.19 10.94 -15.21
CA LEU A 634 1.84 9.58 -15.66
C LEU A 634 0.37 9.23 -15.40
N SER A 635 -0.19 9.60 -14.23
CA SER A 635 -1.62 9.41 -13.94
C SER A 635 -2.53 10.36 -14.76
N GLY A 636 -1.96 11.40 -15.37
CA GLY A 636 -2.64 12.28 -16.33
C GLY A 636 -3.32 13.50 -15.71
N VAL A 637 -2.80 13.99 -14.58
CA VAL A 637 -3.27 15.21 -13.91
C VAL A 637 -3.10 16.43 -14.81
N SER A 638 -4.20 17.11 -15.13
CA SER A 638 -4.24 18.24 -16.08
C SER A 638 -3.30 19.39 -15.71
N ALA A 639 -3.10 19.67 -14.42
CA ALA A 639 -2.21 20.71 -13.90
C ALA A 639 -0.72 20.52 -14.28
N LEU A 640 -0.32 19.33 -14.76
CA LEU A 640 1.03 19.03 -15.23
C LEU A 640 1.10 18.76 -16.73
N SER A 641 0.10 19.19 -17.51
CA SER A 641 0.12 19.08 -18.98
C SER A 641 1.35 19.77 -19.57
N ASP A 642 1.54 21.04 -19.22
CA ASP A 642 2.63 21.89 -19.73
C ASP A 642 3.98 21.67 -19.02
N TYR A 643 4.00 20.98 -17.87
CA TYR A 643 5.23 20.65 -17.16
C TYR A 643 5.96 19.48 -17.86
N GLY A 644 6.91 19.79 -18.73
CA GLY A 644 7.60 18.82 -19.58
C GLY A 644 8.48 17.82 -18.82
N TYR A 645 8.71 16.64 -19.39
CA TYR A 645 9.60 15.63 -18.81
C TYR A 645 11.04 16.12 -18.59
N ASP A 646 11.53 17.07 -19.40
CA ASP A 646 12.85 17.67 -19.21
C ASP A 646 12.94 18.46 -17.90
N ALA A 647 11.90 19.22 -17.53
CA ALA A 647 11.87 19.93 -16.24
C ALA A 647 11.88 18.95 -15.04
N VAL A 648 11.25 17.78 -15.18
CA VAL A 648 11.31 16.69 -14.20
C VAL A 648 12.73 16.10 -14.13
N ILE A 649 13.37 15.82 -15.29
CA ILE A 649 14.73 15.28 -15.39
C ILE A 649 15.74 16.25 -14.77
N ASP A 650 15.64 17.54 -15.06
CA ASP A 650 16.55 18.57 -14.56
C ASP A 650 16.42 18.74 -13.05
N LEU A 651 15.19 18.81 -12.53
CA LEU A 651 14.92 18.91 -11.10
C LEU A 651 15.46 17.67 -10.36
N ALA A 652 15.16 16.47 -10.85
CA ALA A 652 15.64 15.20 -10.27
C ALA A 652 17.17 15.08 -10.33
N SER A 653 17.78 15.41 -11.47
CA SER A 653 19.24 15.33 -11.66
C SER A 653 19.98 16.31 -10.75
N GLY A 654 19.49 17.55 -10.65
CA GLY A 654 20.03 18.58 -9.75
C GLY A 654 19.71 18.36 -8.27
N ALA A 655 18.94 17.33 -7.93
CA ALA A 655 18.53 16.96 -6.58
C ALA A 655 18.95 15.54 -6.17
N LYS A 656 19.61 14.77 -7.06
CA LYS A 656 19.89 13.33 -6.87
C LYS A 656 20.57 13.03 -5.53
N GLY A 657 21.56 13.84 -5.14
CA GLY A 657 22.29 13.64 -3.89
C GLY A 657 23.15 12.37 -3.89
N ALA A 658 23.36 11.80 -2.70
CA ALA A 658 24.01 10.50 -2.54
C ALA A 658 23.06 9.38 -2.97
N ASP A 659 23.58 8.41 -3.72
CA ASP A 659 22.77 7.37 -4.37
C ASP A 659 23.57 6.05 -4.43
N PRO A 660 23.91 5.44 -3.27
CA PRO A 660 24.83 4.30 -3.19
C PRO A 660 24.27 3.03 -3.85
N PHE A 661 22.95 2.90 -3.93
CA PHE A 661 22.24 1.77 -4.53
C PHE A 661 21.68 2.06 -5.93
N GLY A 662 21.81 3.31 -6.41
CA GLY A 662 21.42 3.70 -7.77
C GLY A 662 19.93 4.02 -7.98
N TYR A 663 19.07 3.89 -6.96
CA TYR A 663 17.62 4.14 -7.06
C TYR A 663 17.29 5.52 -7.66
N ARG A 664 17.98 6.58 -7.24
CA ARG A 664 17.68 7.95 -7.70
C ARG A 664 18.21 8.20 -9.11
N GLY A 665 19.29 7.53 -9.51
CA GLY A 665 19.79 7.51 -10.89
C GLY A 665 18.89 6.72 -11.84
N GLU A 666 18.38 5.57 -11.37
CA GLU A 666 17.36 4.78 -12.08
C GLU A 666 16.12 5.62 -12.36
N PHE A 667 15.57 6.31 -11.35
CA PHE A 667 14.42 7.20 -11.51
C PHE A 667 14.61 8.19 -12.67
N VAL A 668 15.74 8.90 -12.72
CA VAL A 668 16.04 9.87 -13.79
C VAL A 668 16.06 9.18 -15.18
N ASN A 669 16.51 7.93 -15.26
CA ASN A 669 16.44 7.14 -16.49
C ASN A 669 15.01 6.69 -16.84
N LEU A 670 14.17 6.34 -15.86
CA LEU A 670 12.75 6.05 -16.08
C LEU A 670 12.00 7.26 -16.64
N VAL A 671 12.28 8.48 -16.15
CA VAL A 671 11.71 9.72 -16.72
C VAL A 671 12.17 9.93 -18.17
N ARG A 672 13.43 9.60 -18.51
CA ARG A 672 13.94 9.62 -19.90
C ARG A 672 13.26 8.59 -20.79
N LEU A 673 13.00 7.37 -20.29
CA LEU A 673 12.25 6.34 -21.01
C LEU A 673 10.81 6.80 -21.26
N ALA A 674 10.11 7.30 -20.24
CA ALA A 674 8.76 7.85 -20.38
C ALA A 674 8.69 9.01 -21.40
N LYS A 675 9.70 9.88 -21.43
CA LYS A 675 9.84 10.93 -22.47
C LYS A 675 9.94 10.31 -23.87
N GLY A 676 10.78 9.29 -24.05
CA GLY A 676 10.94 8.60 -25.34
C GLY A 676 9.67 7.89 -25.80
N LEU A 677 8.99 7.18 -24.89
CA LEU A 677 7.74 6.46 -25.18
C LEU A 677 6.56 7.40 -25.44
N GLY A 678 6.47 8.50 -24.69
CA GLY A 678 5.44 9.53 -24.87
C GLY A 678 5.56 10.28 -26.20
N GLY A 679 6.76 10.39 -26.77
CA GLY A 679 6.98 10.99 -28.08
C GLY A 679 6.46 10.17 -29.27
N SER A 680 6.26 8.86 -29.09
CA SER A 680 5.84 7.93 -30.16
C SER A 680 4.32 7.86 -30.41
N ARG A 681 3.56 8.85 -29.92
CA ARG A 681 2.08 8.93 -30.06
C ARG A 681 1.58 10.18 -30.80
N ASN A 682 2.46 10.88 -31.52
CA ASN A 682 2.12 11.98 -32.44
C ASN A 682 2.13 11.51 -33.90
#